data_AF-A0A0E0A813-F1
#
_entry.id   AF-A0A0E0A813-F1
#
_cell.length_a   1.000
_cell.length_b   1.000
_cell.length_c   1.000
_cell.angle_alpha   90.00
_cell.angle_beta   90.00
_cell.angle_gamma   90.00
#
_symmetry.space_group_name_H-M   'P 1'
#
loop_
_entity.id
_entity.type
_entity.pdbx_description
1 polymer ?
#
loop_
_entity_poly.entity_id
_entity_poly.type
_entity_poly.pdbx_seq_one_letter_code
_entity_poly.pdbx_strand_id
1 'polypeptide(L)'
;MTKKKLQVVRPRVVSPLPALAAAAAVAVLLLLLTAAGRPSFLGRYEAITISSVASLPSGYSSESARRAPAVVVARVPSDCDIFRGEWVPDDGGDGGGGAAPYYTNASCPLIQEHQNCMKYGRPDLGFLRWRWRPERCELPRFDAAAFMEVVRGRSMAFVGDSLARNHMQSLMCLLSKVENPKDVSTTKDPEFRTVRYESHNFTVAAFRSPYLVTANQSSDPAGGTWDLYLDEPDAAWATAVAGFDYVVVSTANWFNRPTMFHEAGRLVGCHHCLVPGVADLKRTYSLRAALRTALRALTAGAGGAGFDGTVIVRTLSPTSHFEGGEWNKGGDCRRTRPTAARMAGLDLDFHTVQVEEFRRAEAAAAAASGGAARLLLMDTTAAMVARADGHPSRYGHWAHEKVTLYNDCVHWCLPGPIDVWNEMLLQMLLLHQPGAVSKAADEACNIFRGEWVPDPDAPYYTNDTCSVIHEHYDCMKYGKPDLGFVQWRWRPDSCDLPRLDPARFLSSMRGKTLAFIGDSLARNHMNSLICLLTRVAEPTTSWPSSEHTVYHYGGGYNFTVLSFWAPFLVRNELVDADGPAHTGLWNLYLDEPDAVWAPHVPAFDYAVVSASSWFYRPSMLYEAGRLVGCHHCLLPNVTDLTLRYALRMATRAALRAVVGGGGGVTAVLRTVSPSQYEGGEWNKDGNCVRTRPYRRGEKTLQGVELDFHTLQVEEFEAAKRAVTASGGSGGAVRMMLMDTTEAMIVRADAHPSRSMMKFHEVIKLPSIAHYGLRYVLPAAAVAACVLVLAAVSLPGRVPLPPLLAPEVTKNTADGVGGDRSGCDIFKGEWVPDMSGEPPPYTGESCPVIHGHYDCMRYGRPDLGYVRWRWRPDGGCEMRRFDAARFLAAMRGRSVAFVGDSLARNQMHSLVCLLSRAERPAPWTNGSYAYRFERHGLTVAAFWSPFLVRAVETDPDGPTGSGAGLWSLHLDEPDAGWAAHVGAFDHVVVSAGSWFYRPSMFYDRRGRLVGCNTCLSPNVTDLTLRYSLRMAFRSALRAAATGGARRRGGRAARRTVIVRTISPSHYENGTWNGHGDCVRTRPARRGEWELNAMEKDMHRIQVEEFAAAARKRGKGAARMMLMDATEAMAQRPDAHPSKYRLWQPDKFKVSRDCVHWCLPGAMDACNDMLFHMLIGEHIFTLSHKTDLTAV
;
A
#
# COMPACT_ATOMS: atom_id res chain seq x y z
N MET A 1 41.57 -48.58 -34.56
CA MET A 1 41.11 -49.73 -33.75
C MET A 1 41.81 -49.70 -32.39
N THR A 2 41.18 -50.27 -31.36
CA THR A 2 41.70 -50.73 -30.04
C THR A 2 43.14 -50.41 -29.55
N LYS A 3 43.22 -49.98 -28.27
CA LYS A 3 44.33 -50.04 -27.26
C LYS A 3 45.44 -48.96 -27.19
N LYS A 4 45.97 -48.83 -25.96
CA LYS A 4 47.14 -48.07 -25.40
C LYS A 4 46.80 -46.65 -24.87
N LYS A 5 47.19 -46.15 -23.67
CA LYS A 5 48.13 -46.50 -22.54
C LYS A 5 49.46 -45.71 -22.55
N LEU A 6 49.96 -45.35 -21.33
CA LEU A 6 51.19 -44.62 -20.92
C LEU A 6 51.11 -43.07 -20.78
N GLN A 7 51.92 -42.38 -19.96
CA GLN A 7 52.43 -42.60 -18.56
C GLN A 7 53.35 -41.43 -18.08
N VAL A 8 53.27 -41.04 -16.79
CA VAL A 8 54.41 -40.62 -15.88
C VAL A 8 55.14 -39.28 -16.21
N VAL A 9 55.59 -38.43 -15.24
CA VAL A 9 56.88 -38.43 -14.48
C VAL A 9 56.79 -37.68 -13.12
N ARG A 10 57.64 -38.08 -12.15
CA ARG A 10 57.94 -37.57 -10.78
C ARG A 10 59.46 -37.74 -10.50
N PRO A 11 60.13 -37.20 -9.43
CA PRO A 11 59.71 -36.72 -8.10
C PRO A 11 60.07 -35.20 -7.89
N ARG A 12 60.36 -34.56 -6.73
CA ARG A 12 60.76 -34.84 -5.31
C ARG A 12 60.04 -33.85 -4.35
N VAL A 13 59.91 -33.99 -3.02
CA VAL A 13 60.60 -34.71 -1.90
C VAL A 13 61.78 -33.98 -1.25
N VAL A 14 61.59 -33.46 -0.01
CA VAL A 14 62.28 -33.90 1.23
C VAL A 14 61.37 -33.63 2.47
N SER A 15 61.66 -34.29 3.59
CA SER A 15 61.13 -34.06 4.97
C SER A 15 62.34 -33.61 5.87
N PRO A 16 62.40 -33.64 7.24
CA PRO A 16 61.50 -34.23 8.25
C PRO A 16 61.27 -33.43 9.58
N LEU A 17 60.46 -34.05 10.44
CA LEU A 17 60.48 -34.14 11.92
C LEU A 17 61.79 -33.73 12.66
N PRO A 18 61.72 -33.25 13.93
CA PRO A 18 61.34 -34.13 15.06
C PRO A 18 60.40 -33.56 16.15
N ALA A 19 59.95 -34.47 17.02
CA ALA A 19 59.26 -34.23 18.30
C ALA A 19 60.20 -34.58 19.49
N LEU A 20 59.64 -35.03 20.64
CA LEU A 20 60.28 -35.28 21.96
C LEU A 20 60.38 -34.01 22.84
N ALA A 21 60.35 -34.06 24.18
CA ALA A 21 59.96 -35.08 25.18
C ALA A 21 60.01 -34.43 26.61
N ALA A 22 59.55 -35.03 27.71
CA ALA A 22 58.44 -35.96 27.99
C ALA A 22 58.33 -36.20 29.52
N ALA A 23 57.25 -36.87 29.94
CA ALA A 23 57.18 -37.84 31.04
C ALA A 23 57.11 -37.41 32.53
N ALA A 24 56.33 -38.24 33.24
CA ALA A 24 56.47 -38.69 34.63
C ALA A 24 56.05 -37.78 35.81
N ALA A 25 54.82 -38.02 36.28
CA ALA A 25 54.63 -38.67 37.59
C ALA A 25 53.37 -39.55 37.56
N VAL A 26 53.42 -40.72 38.21
CA VAL A 26 52.31 -41.69 38.33
C VAL A 26 52.30 -42.18 39.78
N ALA A 27 51.09 -42.35 40.35
CA ALA A 27 50.84 -43.07 41.61
C ALA A 27 51.36 -42.34 42.90
N VAL A 28 50.90 -42.61 44.14
CA VAL A 28 49.77 -43.43 44.67
C VAL A 28 49.53 -43.09 46.17
N LEU A 29 48.57 -43.78 46.83
CA LEU A 29 48.38 -43.87 48.30
C LEU A 29 47.69 -42.62 48.94
N LEU A 30 46.79 -42.71 49.93
CA LEU A 30 46.21 -43.81 50.73
C LEU A 30 44.66 -43.75 50.59
N LEU A 31 43.85 -44.83 50.50
CA LEU A 31 43.65 -46.03 51.34
C LEU A 31 43.14 -45.72 52.77
N LEU A 32 42.16 -46.41 53.40
CA LEU A 32 41.15 -47.41 53.00
C LEU A 32 40.04 -47.53 54.10
N LEU A 33 38.89 -48.13 53.75
CA LEU A 33 37.98 -48.97 54.57
C LEU A 33 37.53 -48.60 56.02
N THR A 34 36.21 -48.48 56.19
CA THR A 34 35.36 -49.39 57.02
C THR A 34 34.00 -49.55 56.29
N ALA A 35 33.40 -50.70 55.98
CA ALA A 35 33.04 -51.88 56.78
C ALA A 35 31.95 -51.59 57.84
N ALA A 36 30.82 -52.32 57.93
CA ALA A 36 30.22 -53.37 57.09
C ALA A 36 28.71 -53.55 57.43
N GLY A 37 27.90 -54.21 56.58
CA GLY A 37 26.50 -54.55 56.92
C GLY A 37 25.66 -55.22 55.81
N ARG A 38 25.08 -56.39 56.12
CA ARG A 38 23.97 -57.11 55.43
C ARG A 38 22.83 -57.27 56.48
N PRO A 39 21.59 -57.80 56.22
CA PRO A 39 21.15 -58.62 55.07
C PRO A 39 19.68 -58.38 54.57
N SER A 40 19.23 -59.25 53.63
CA SER A 40 17.84 -59.75 53.47
C SER A 40 16.69 -58.81 53.06
N PHE A 41 15.49 -59.29 52.67
CA PHE A 41 15.04 -60.33 51.71
C PHE A 41 13.48 -60.27 51.62
N LEU A 42 12.85 -60.98 50.66
CA LEU A 42 11.38 -61.13 50.46
C LEU A 42 10.63 -59.88 49.91
N GLY A 43 9.81 -59.93 48.84
CA GLY A 43 9.76 -60.88 47.70
C GLY A 43 8.36 -61.34 47.27
N ARG A 44 8.20 -61.60 45.94
CA ARG A 44 7.10 -62.35 45.27
C ARG A 44 5.72 -61.65 45.24
N TYR A 45 4.75 -62.00 44.38
CA TYR A 45 4.64 -63.06 43.34
C TYR A 45 3.86 -62.55 42.08
N GLU A 46 3.61 -63.42 41.10
CA GLU A 46 2.91 -63.14 39.83
C GLU A 46 1.40 -63.47 39.87
N ALA A 47 0.62 -62.70 39.08
CA ALA A 47 -0.49 -63.15 38.20
C ALA A 47 -1.80 -63.78 38.75
N ILE A 48 -2.73 -63.90 37.79
CA ILE A 48 -4.02 -64.63 37.75
C ILE A 48 -5.29 -63.86 38.19
N THR A 49 -6.34 -64.07 37.40
CA THR A 49 -7.66 -63.45 37.41
C THR A 49 -8.68 -64.27 38.22
N ILE A 50 -9.83 -63.67 38.61
CA ILE A 50 -11.21 -64.13 38.24
C ILE A 50 -12.32 -63.32 38.96
N SER A 51 -13.39 -63.08 38.19
CA SER A 51 -14.79 -62.72 38.45
C SER A 51 -15.39 -62.29 39.81
N SER A 52 -16.43 -61.45 39.64
CA SER A 52 -17.79 -61.50 40.22
C SER A 52 -18.14 -60.95 41.62
N VAL A 53 -18.96 -59.89 41.59
CA VAL A 53 -20.27 -59.73 42.28
C VAL A 53 -20.36 -59.98 43.80
N ALA A 54 -20.56 -58.91 44.58
CA ALA A 54 -21.70 -58.79 45.51
C ALA A 54 -21.89 -57.36 46.08
N SER A 55 -23.16 -56.90 46.04
CA SER A 55 -23.93 -56.12 47.03
C SER A 55 -23.32 -55.09 48.01
N LEU A 56 -24.05 -53.96 48.11
CA LEU A 56 -24.00 -52.91 49.15
C LEU A 56 -24.18 -53.46 50.59
N PRO A 57 -23.77 -52.70 51.62
CA PRO A 57 -24.80 -51.97 52.38
C PRO A 57 -24.46 -50.49 52.73
N SER A 58 -25.49 -49.78 53.20
CA SER A 58 -25.53 -48.36 53.58
C SER A 58 -24.73 -48.01 54.85
N GLY A 59 -24.27 -46.75 54.96
CA GLY A 59 -23.71 -46.17 56.20
C GLY A 59 -23.43 -44.65 56.10
N TYR A 60 -24.16 -43.86 56.90
CA TYR A 60 -23.90 -42.43 57.18
C TYR A 60 -22.42 -42.19 57.61
N SER A 61 -21.77 -41.04 57.39
CA SER A 61 -22.26 -39.64 57.48
C SER A 61 -21.38 -38.63 56.71
N SER A 62 -21.58 -37.34 56.94
CA SER A 62 -20.93 -36.18 56.28
C SER A 62 -19.53 -35.82 56.81
N GLU A 63 -18.95 -34.74 56.25
CA GLU A 63 -17.76 -34.01 56.75
C GLU A 63 -16.35 -34.61 56.50
N SER A 64 -16.00 -34.84 55.23
CA SER A 64 -14.63 -34.56 54.75
C SER A 64 -14.59 -34.27 53.25
N ALA A 65 -15.11 -33.11 52.84
CA ALA A 65 -14.98 -32.61 51.47
C ALA A 65 -13.53 -32.17 51.20
N ARG A 66 -12.63 -33.14 51.01
CA ARG A 66 -11.23 -32.88 50.64
C ARG A 66 -11.24 -32.11 49.32
N ARG A 67 -10.69 -30.90 49.34
CA ARG A 67 -10.40 -30.13 48.12
C ARG A 67 -9.64 -31.04 47.16
N ALA A 68 -10.17 -31.23 45.94
CA ALA A 68 -9.42 -31.89 44.89
C ALA A 68 -8.08 -31.17 44.69
N PRO A 69 -6.99 -31.88 44.35
CA PRO A 69 -5.73 -31.22 44.02
C PRO A 69 -5.98 -30.26 42.86
N ALA A 70 -5.52 -29.01 43.00
CA ALA A 70 -5.74 -28.00 41.97
C ALA A 70 -5.10 -28.46 40.66
N VAL A 71 -5.90 -28.53 39.59
CA VAL A 71 -5.41 -28.89 38.25
C VAL A 71 -4.36 -27.86 37.85
N VAL A 72 -3.14 -28.31 37.60
CA VAL A 72 -2.02 -27.45 37.17
C VAL A 72 -2.17 -27.19 35.68
N VAL A 73 -3.11 -26.30 35.34
CA VAL A 73 -3.40 -25.92 33.96
C VAL A 73 -2.19 -25.18 33.37
N ALA A 74 -1.67 -25.66 32.24
CA ALA A 74 -0.62 -24.97 31.50
C ALA A 74 -1.12 -23.62 30.98
N ARG A 75 -0.43 -22.54 31.37
CA ARG A 75 -0.71 -21.16 30.94
C ARG A 75 0.46 -20.63 30.11
N VAL A 76 0.15 -19.89 29.05
CA VAL A 76 1.17 -19.11 28.32
C VAL A 76 1.69 -17.95 29.17
N PRO A 77 2.93 -17.46 28.93
CA PRO A 77 3.39 -16.18 29.48
C PRO A 77 2.47 -15.02 29.08
N SER A 78 2.28 -14.04 29.97
CA SER A 78 1.39 -12.91 29.73
C SER A 78 1.90 -11.91 28.68
N ASP A 79 3.18 -12.00 28.29
CA ASP A 79 3.78 -11.24 27.18
C ASP A 79 3.76 -12.02 25.84
N CYS A 80 3.20 -13.23 25.81
CA CYS A 80 3.08 -14.02 24.59
C CYS A 80 1.86 -13.60 23.76
N ASP A 81 2.11 -13.00 22.59
CA ASP A 81 1.10 -12.83 21.55
C ASP A 81 0.78 -14.19 20.92
N ILE A 82 -0.28 -14.85 21.42
CA ILE A 82 -0.77 -16.14 20.92
C ILE A 82 -1.33 -16.07 19.49
N PHE A 83 -1.58 -14.88 18.94
CA PHE A 83 -2.18 -14.65 17.63
C PHE A 83 -1.14 -14.49 16.51
N ARG A 84 0.14 -14.33 16.85
CA ARG A 84 1.26 -14.26 15.89
C ARG A 84 2.15 -15.50 16.00
N GLY A 85 2.40 -16.15 14.87
CA GLY A 85 3.06 -17.45 14.83
C GLY A 85 2.98 -18.12 13.46
N GLU A 86 3.16 -19.44 13.45
CA GLU A 86 3.14 -20.28 12.25
C GLU A 86 2.43 -21.63 12.52
N TRP A 87 1.94 -22.27 11.46
CA TRP A 87 1.45 -23.64 11.55
C TRP A 87 2.61 -24.62 11.37
N VAL A 88 2.82 -25.49 12.35
CA VAL A 88 3.84 -26.54 12.33
C VAL A 88 3.19 -27.92 12.28
N PRO A 89 3.85 -28.94 11.69
CA PRO A 89 3.40 -30.32 11.77
C PRO A 89 3.24 -30.75 13.23
N ASP A 90 2.17 -31.47 13.53
CA ASP A 90 1.93 -32.03 14.85
C ASP A 90 2.44 -33.48 14.93
N ASP A 91 3.47 -33.71 15.73
CA ASP A 91 4.15 -35.01 15.89
C ASP A 91 3.66 -35.82 17.11
N GLY A 92 2.89 -35.21 18.01
CA GLY A 92 2.34 -35.85 19.20
C GLY A 92 3.34 -36.09 20.34
N GLY A 93 4.51 -35.44 20.33
CA GLY A 93 5.57 -35.69 21.32
C GLY A 93 5.33 -35.13 22.73
N ASP A 94 4.30 -34.30 22.94
CA ASP A 94 4.15 -33.41 24.11
C ASP A 94 3.49 -34.04 25.36
N GLY A 95 3.88 -35.29 25.69
CA GLY A 95 3.83 -35.85 27.06
C GLY A 95 2.45 -36.15 27.69
N GLY A 96 1.36 -35.58 27.19
CA GLY A 96 0.01 -35.80 27.73
C GLY A 96 -1.10 -35.27 26.82
N GLY A 97 -1.95 -36.17 26.31
CA GLY A 97 -3.22 -35.79 25.65
C GLY A 97 -3.46 -36.31 24.23
N GLY A 98 -2.45 -36.92 23.59
CA GLY A 98 -2.60 -37.62 22.31
C GLY A 98 -2.42 -36.74 21.06
N ALA A 99 -2.00 -37.36 19.96
CA ALA A 99 -1.79 -36.71 18.66
C ALA A 99 -3.12 -36.33 17.97
N ALA A 100 -3.10 -35.28 17.16
CA ALA A 100 -4.29 -34.79 16.46
C ALA A 100 -4.88 -35.79 15.43
N PRO A 101 -6.21 -35.79 15.19
CA PRO A 101 -7.19 -34.81 15.68
C PRO A 101 -7.64 -35.04 17.13
N TYR A 102 -8.14 -33.97 17.78
CA TYR A 102 -8.67 -34.08 19.14
C TYR A 102 -9.85 -35.03 19.28
N TYR A 103 -10.70 -35.11 18.26
CA TYR A 103 -11.90 -35.95 18.20
C TYR A 103 -12.11 -36.42 16.76
N THR A 104 -13.08 -37.32 16.53
CA THR A 104 -13.47 -37.78 15.19
C THR A 104 -14.98 -37.70 15.00
N ASN A 105 -15.44 -37.96 13.77
CA ASN A 105 -16.86 -38.13 13.46
C ASN A 105 -17.54 -39.29 14.22
N ALA A 106 -16.77 -40.21 14.81
CA ALA A 106 -17.29 -41.26 15.68
C ALA A 106 -17.33 -40.85 17.17
N SER A 107 -16.47 -39.92 17.61
CA SER A 107 -16.38 -39.50 19.03
C SER A 107 -17.08 -38.17 19.34
N CYS A 108 -17.49 -37.40 18.33
CA CYS A 108 -18.38 -36.25 18.49
C CYS A 108 -19.62 -36.36 17.59
N PRO A 109 -20.81 -36.67 18.14
CA PRO A 109 -22.07 -36.71 17.38
C PRO A 109 -22.69 -35.31 17.16
N LEU A 110 -22.00 -34.22 17.52
CA LEU A 110 -22.52 -32.84 17.52
C LEU A 110 -22.10 -32.03 16.27
N ILE A 111 -21.31 -32.65 15.38
CA ILE A 111 -20.82 -32.07 14.12
C ILE A 111 -22.01 -31.92 13.14
N GLN A 112 -22.20 -30.73 12.55
CA GLN A 112 -23.18 -30.57 11.46
C GLN A 112 -22.66 -31.20 10.17
N GLU A 113 -23.54 -31.83 9.41
CA GLU A 113 -23.17 -32.69 8.28
C GLU A 113 -22.24 -32.03 7.25
N HIS A 114 -22.50 -30.77 6.89
CA HIS A 114 -21.66 -30.01 5.95
C HIS A 114 -20.24 -29.71 6.44
N GLN A 115 -19.93 -29.97 7.71
CA GLN A 115 -18.62 -29.84 8.33
C GLN A 115 -17.97 -31.22 8.60
N ASN A 116 -18.70 -32.32 8.37
CA ASN A 116 -18.32 -33.68 8.74
C ASN A 116 -17.46 -34.38 7.66
N CYS A 117 -16.32 -33.76 7.34
CA CYS A 117 -15.46 -34.14 6.23
C CYS A 117 -15.02 -35.62 6.27
N MET A 118 -14.83 -36.19 7.47
CA MET A 118 -14.49 -37.60 7.66
C MET A 118 -15.64 -38.55 7.26
N LYS A 119 -16.90 -38.21 7.59
CA LYS A 119 -18.08 -39.01 7.22
C LYS A 119 -18.28 -39.07 5.71
N TYR A 120 -18.07 -37.95 5.04
CA TYR A 120 -18.30 -37.80 3.59
C TYR A 120 -17.09 -38.17 2.70
N GLY A 121 -16.12 -38.91 3.25
CA GLY A 121 -15.11 -39.62 2.46
C GLY A 121 -13.73 -38.97 2.38
N ARG A 122 -13.57 -37.72 2.86
CA ARG A 122 -12.34 -37.11 3.42
C ARG A 122 -10.98 -37.77 3.13
N PRO A 123 -10.46 -37.95 1.89
CA PRO A 123 -9.32 -38.85 1.68
C PRO A 123 -7.99 -38.30 2.23
N ASP A 124 -7.80 -36.98 2.23
CA ASP A 124 -6.55 -36.31 2.54
C ASP A 124 -6.50 -35.79 4.00
N LEU A 125 -6.65 -36.69 4.99
CA LEU A 125 -6.60 -36.40 6.43
C LEU A 125 -5.24 -35.87 6.96
N GLY A 126 -4.40 -35.28 6.10
CA GLY A 126 -3.16 -34.58 6.46
C GLY A 126 -3.37 -33.19 7.06
N PHE A 127 -4.47 -32.51 6.73
CA PHE A 127 -4.79 -31.18 7.29
C PHE A 127 -5.00 -31.18 8.81
N LEU A 128 -5.32 -32.34 9.39
CA LEU A 128 -5.51 -32.54 10.83
C LEU A 128 -4.21 -32.55 11.65
N ARG A 129 -3.06 -32.84 11.03
CA ARG A 129 -1.76 -32.99 11.73
C ARG A 129 -0.94 -31.70 11.71
N TRP A 130 -1.58 -30.60 12.12
CA TRP A 130 -0.99 -29.27 12.19
C TRP A 130 -1.46 -28.55 13.45
N ARG A 131 -0.51 -28.06 14.25
CA ARG A 131 -0.78 -27.19 15.41
C ARG A 131 -0.29 -25.77 15.12
N TRP A 132 -0.92 -24.79 15.75
CA TRP A 132 -0.43 -23.42 15.73
C TRP A 132 0.69 -23.29 16.78
N ARG A 133 1.81 -22.70 16.39
CA ARG A 133 2.90 -22.33 17.27
C ARG A 133 3.01 -20.81 17.27
N PRO A 134 2.58 -20.12 18.35
CA PRO A 134 2.89 -18.73 18.55
C PRO A 134 4.40 -18.49 18.51
N GLU A 135 4.81 -17.26 18.22
CA GLU A 135 6.22 -16.96 18.12
C GLU A 135 6.94 -17.10 19.47
N ARG A 136 6.43 -16.43 20.50
CA ARG A 136 7.16 -16.22 21.77
C ARG A 136 7.01 -17.37 22.77
N CYS A 137 6.03 -18.24 22.59
CA CYS A 137 5.72 -19.35 23.49
C CYS A 137 5.06 -20.50 22.73
N GLU A 138 4.99 -21.67 23.36
CA GLU A 138 4.15 -22.76 22.86
C GLU A 138 2.70 -22.55 23.31
N LEU A 139 1.75 -22.70 22.40
CA LEU A 139 0.33 -22.78 22.72
C LEU A 139 0.05 -24.19 23.30
N PRO A 140 -0.41 -24.32 24.56
CA PRO A 140 -0.78 -25.61 25.11
C PRO A 140 -2.00 -26.17 24.37
N ARG A 141 -2.05 -27.49 24.23
CA ARG A 141 -3.22 -28.19 23.67
C ARG A 141 -4.48 -27.87 24.48
N PHE A 142 -5.64 -28.02 23.84
CA PHE A 142 -6.92 -27.79 24.49
C PHE A 142 -7.21 -28.85 25.57
N ASP A 143 -7.03 -28.45 26.83
CA ASP A 143 -7.50 -29.22 27.98
C ASP A 143 -8.97 -28.89 28.26
N ALA A 144 -9.84 -29.84 27.89
CA ALA A 144 -11.27 -29.75 28.08
C ALA A 144 -11.70 -29.74 29.56
N ALA A 145 -10.94 -30.39 30.46
CA ALA A 145 -11.24 -30.35 31.90
C ALA A 145 -10.86 -28.99 32.49
N ALA A 146 -9.69 -28.46 32.12
CA ALA A 146 -9.29 -27.10 32.49
C ALA A 146 -10.29 -26.04 32.00
N PHE A 147 -10.76 -26.15 30.75
CA PHE A 147 -11.80 -25.24 30.24
C PHE A 147 -13.07 -25.32 31.08
N MET A 148 -13.54 -26.53 31.37
CA MET A 148 -14.78 -26.77 32.12
C MET A 148 -14.72 -26.31 33.58
N GLU A 149 -13.54 -26.29 34.21
CA GLU A 149 -13.33 -25.62 35.49
C GLU A 149 -13.29 -24.09 35.36
N VAL A 150 -12.63 -23.56 34.32
CA VAL A 150 -12.56 -22.10 34.05
C VAL A 150 -13.94 -21.47 33.80
N VAL A 151 -14.87 -22.23 33.22
CA VAL A 151 -16.26 -21.82 32.95
C VAL A 151 -17.29 -22.45 33.90
N ARG A 152 -16.86 -23.08 35.00
CA ARG A 152 -17.77 -23.72 35.97
C ARG A 152 -18.74 -22.69 36.55
N GLY A 153 -20.04 -22.95 36.39
CA GLY A 153 -21.11 -22.07 36.83
C GLY A 153 -21.31 -20.79 36.00
N ARG A 154 -20.78 -20.75 34.77
CA ARG A 154 -20.86 -19.59 33.87
C ARG A 154 -21.76 -19.84 32.65
N SER A 155 -22.03 -18.80 31.87
CA SER A 155 -22.71 -18.89 30.57
C SER A 155 -21.94 -18.17 29.45
N MET A 156 -21.93 -18.76 28.25
CA MET A 156 -21.23 -18.24 27.07
C MET A 156 -22.16 -18.15 25.84
N ALA A 157 -22.20 -17.00 25.20
CA ALA A 157 -22.94 -16.75 23.96
C ALA A 157 -22.00 -16.65 22.76
N PHE A 158 -22.31 -17.31 21.65
CA PHE A 158 -21.67 -17.12 20.34
C PHE A 158 -22.63 -16.34 19.44
N VAL A 159 -22.28 -15.09 19.12
CA VAL A 159 -23.14 -14.16 18.37
C VAL A 159 -22.52 -13.88 17.00
N GLY A 160 -23.24 -14.17 15.92
CA GLY A 160 -22.72 -13.89 14.58
C GLY A 160 -23.30 -14.70 13.42
N ASP A 161 -22.47 -14.86 12.38
CA ASP A 161 -22.76 -15.69 11.21
C ASP A 161 -22.52 -17.19 11.48
N SER A 162 -22.64 -18.03 10.44
CA SER A 162 -22.45 -19.48 10.54
C SER A 162 -21.04 -19.89 10.99
N LEU A 163 -20.04 -19.00 10.92
CA LEU A 163 -18.69 -19.24 11.43
C LEU A 163 -18.56 -18.91 12.94
N ALA A 164 -19.54 -18.21 13.53
CA ALA A 164 -19.71 -18.19 15.00
C ALA A 164 -20.25 -19.55 15.48
N ARG A 165 -21.22 -20.15 14.78
CA ARG A 165 -21.73 -21.50 15.11
C ARG A 165 -20.66 -22.58 14.91
N ASN A 166 -19.91 -22.56 13.81
CA ASN A 166 -18.83 -23.52 13.53
C ASN A 166 -17.76 -23.51 14.65
N HIS A 167 -17.49 -22.34 15.26
CA HIS A 167 -16.63 -22.19 16.45
C HIS A 167 -17.24 -22.89 17.69
N MET A 168 -18.51 -22.61 18.00
CA MET A 168 -19.25 -23.27 19.08
C MET A 168 -19.30 -24.80 18.91
N GLN A 169 -19.44 -25.29 17.68
CA GLN A 169 -19.48 -26.73 17.41
C GLN A 169 -18.13 -27.42 17.63
N SER A 170 -17.02 -26.78 17.24
CA SER A 170 -15.67 -27.23 17.62
C SER A 170 -15.55 -27.31 19.16
N LEU A 171 -15.95 -26.26 19.88
CA LEU A 171 -15.92 -26.25 21.34
C LEU A 171 -16.74 -27.41 21.93
N MET A 172 -17.96 -27.61 21.47
CA MET A 172 -18.84 -28.70 21.91
C MET A 172 -18.21 -30.09 21.71
N CYS A 173 -17.48 -30.30 20.62
CA CYS A 173 -16.76 -31.56 20.33
C CYS A 173 -15.45 -31.74 21.11
N LEU A 174 -14.80 -30.65 21.52
CA LEU A 174 -13.66 -30.72 22.44
C LEU A 174 -14.13 -31.04 23.87
N LEU A 175 -15.24 -30.43 24.30
CA LEU A 175 -15.83 -30.61 25.62
C LEU A 175 -16.53 -31.97 25.82
N SER A 176 -16.98 -32.64 24.75
CA SER A 176 -17.62 -33.97 24.83
C SER A 176 -16.70 -35.08 25.36
N LYS A 177 -15.39 -34.82 25.50
CA LYS A 177 -14.42 -35.65 26.24
C LYS A 177 -14.67 -35.70 27.75
N VAL A 178 -15.29 -34.66 28.32
CA VAL A 178 -15.55 -34.52 29.75
C VAL A 178 -17.02 -34.78 30.05
N GLU A 179 -17.92 -34.12 29.31
CA GLU A 179 -19.36 -34.21 29.50
C GLU A 179 -20.06 -33.94 28.17
N ASN A 180 -21.07 -34.74 27.81
CA ASN A 180 -21.93 -34.43 26.66
C ASN A 180 -23.02 -33.45 27.11
N PRO A 181 -23.20 -32.30 26.43
CA PRO A 181 -24.19 -31.32 26.84
C PRO A 181 -25.61 -31.80 26.50
N LYS A 182 -26.57 -31.45 27.37
CA LYS A 182 -28.00 -31.60 27.06
C LYS A 182 -28.49 -30.40 26.26
N ASP A 183 -29.41 -30.64 25.34
CA ASP A 183 -30.13 -29.56 24.66
C ASP A 183 -31.17 -28.96 25.61
N VAL A 184 -31.15 -27.64 25.78
CA VAL A 184 -32.10 -26.89 26.60
C VAL A 184 -32.75 -25.75 25.82
N SER A 185 -32.69 -25.82 24.48
CA SER A 185 -33.27 -24.84 23.57
C SER A 185 -34.80 -24.75 23.74
N THR A 186 -35.31 -23.53 23.91
CA THR A 186 -36.76 -23.25 23.89
C THR A 186 -37.35 -23.26 22.48
N THR A 187 -36.49 -23.21 21.46
CA THR A 187 -36.82 -23.26 20.03
C THR A 187 -36.32 -24.56 19.39
N LYS A 188 -36.92 -24.92 18.25
CA LYS A 188 -36.47 -26.03 17.38
C LYS A 188 -35.50 -25.58 16.28
N ASP A 189 -35.22 -24.28 16.18
CA ASP A 189 -34.28 -23.74 15.20
C ASP A 189 -32.82 -24.00 15.65
N PRO A 190 -32.02 -24.80 14.91
CA PRO A 190 -30.61 -25.06 15.24
C PRO A 190 -29.71 -23.81 15.15
N GLU A 191 -30.20 -22.72 14.57
CA GLU A 191 -29.50 -21.43 14.49
C GLU A 191 -29.52 -20.66 15.84
N PHE A 192 -30.42 -21.03 16.77
CA PHE A 192 -30.60 -20.41 18.09
C PHE A 192 -30.45 -21.41 19.24
N ARG A 193 -29.57 -22.41 19.04
CA ARG A 193 -29.41 -23.55 19.93
C ARG A 193 -28.78 -23.15 21.27
N THR A 194 -29.39 -23.54 22.38
CA THR A 194 -28.84 -23.43 23.73
C THR A 194 -28.61 -24.82 24.33
N VAL A 195 -27.39 -25.09 24.78
CA VAL A 195 -26.99 -26.37 25.35
C VAL A 195 -26.36 -26.19 26.72
N ARG A 196 -26.43 -27.21 27.58
CA ARG A 196 -26.01 -27.14 28.98
C ARG A 196 -25.26 -28.38 29.43
N TYR A 197 -24.12 -28.14 30.07
CA TYR A 197 -23.33 -29.12 30.80
C TYR A 197 -23.77 -29.06 32.27
N GLU A 198 -24.45 -30.09 32.75
CA GLU A 198 -25.09 -30.10 34.07
C GLU A 198 -24.07 -30.18 35.19
N SER A 199 -23.08 -31.07 35.08
CA SER A 199 -22.10 -31.30 36.15
C SER A 199 -21.13 -30.13 36.34
N HIS A 200 -21.03 -29.26 35.33
CA HIS A 200 -20.26 -28.02 35.36
C HIS A 200 -21.10 -26.76 35.55
N ASN A 201 -22.43 -26.87 35.54
CA ASN A 201 -23.35 -25.71 35.52
C ASN A 201 -22.98 -24.70 34.41
N PHE A 202 -22.47 -25.19 33.27
CA PHE A 202 -22.01 -24.36 32.15
C PHE A 202 -23.05 -24.37 31.03
N THR A 203 -23.44 -23.19 30.55
CA THR A 203 -24.45 -23.04 29.49
C THR A 203 -23.84 -22.34 28.27
N VAL A 204 -24.04 -22.89 27.06
CA VAL A 204 -23.56 -22.32 25.80
C VAL A 204 -24.73 -22.08 24.84
N ALA A 205 -24.83 -20.88 24.29
CA ALA A 205 -25.87 -20.50 23.32
C ALA A 205 -25.29 -19.99 22.00
N ALA A 206 -25.93 -20.32 20.89
CA ALA A 206 -25.75 -19.66 19.61
C ALA A 206 -26.84 -18.61 19.39
N PHE A 207 -26.46 -17.45 18.87
CA PHE A 207 -27.36 -16.43 18.34
C PHE A 207 -26.96 -16.11 16.90
N ARG A 208 -27.73 -16.63 15.94
CA ARG A 208 -27.56 -16.31 14.53
C ARG A 208 -27.96 -14.86 14.26
N SER A 209 -26.96 -13.99 14.21
CA SER A 209 -27.08 -12.60 13.79
C SER A 209 -25.97 -12.31 12.77
N PRO A 210 -26.17 -12.64 11.48
CA PRO A 210 -25.07 -12.67 10.51
C PRO A 210 -24.44 -11.31 10.23
N TYR A 211 -25.14 -10.23 10.56
CA TYR A 211 -24.68 -8.84 10.45
C TYR A 211 -24.57 -8.12 11.80
N LEU A 212 -24.86 -8.77 12.93
CA LEU A 212 -24.96 -8.23 14.31
C LEU A 212 -26.05 -7.15 14.56
N VAL A 213 -26.43 -6.41 13.52
CA VAL A 213 -27.56 -5.45 13.52
C VAL A 213 -28.84 -6.11 13.00
N THR A 214 -29.98 -5.50 13.32
CA THR A 214 -31.30 -5.91 12.80
C THR A 214 -31.23 -6.04 11.27
N ALA A 215 -31.52 -7.24 10.76
CA ALA A 215 -31.37 -7.57 9.35
C ALA A 215 -32.52 -8.45 8.87
N ASN A 216 -33.35 -7.90 7.99
CA ASN A 216 -34.52 -8.58 7.42
C ASN A 216 -34.24 -9.01 5.98
N GLN A 217 -34.84 -10.11 5.51
CA GLN A 217 -34.82 -10.44 4.09
C GLN A 217 -35.81 -9.53 3.35
N SER A 218 -35.36 -8.90 2.26
CA SER A 218 -36.15 -7.87 1.59
C SER A 218 -37.38 -8.44 0.87
N SER A 219 -38.45 -7.64 0.80
CA SER A 219 -39.74 -8.02 0.20
C SER A 219 -39.79 -7.88 -1.35
N ASP A 220 -38.65 -7.59 -1.97
CA ASP A 220 -38.49 -7.49 -3.43
C ASP A 220 -38.74 -8.86 -4.12
N PRO A 221 -39.61 -8.95 -5.16
CA PRO A 221 -39.81 -10.18 -5.94
C PRO A 221 -38.54 -10.73 -6.63
N ALA A 222 -37.43 -9.99 -6.67
CA ALA A 222 -36.13 -10.50 -7.12
C ALA A 222 -35.49 -11.52 -6.15
N GLY A 223 -35.87 -11.53 -4.87
CA GLY A 223 -35.58 -12.61 -3.92
C GLY A 223 -34.09 -12.88 -3.61
N GLY A 224 -33.44 -12.01 -2.84
CA GLY A 224 -32.06 -12.29 -2.35
C GLY A 224 -31.38 -11.21 -1.49
N THR A 225 -31.84 -9.97 -1.59
CA THR A 225 -31.30 -8.81 -0.86
C THR A 225 -31.73 -8.80 0.61
N TRP A 226 -30.91 -8.21 1.49
CA TRP A 226 -31.19 -8.04 2.92
C TRP A 226 -31.24 -6.56 3.32
N ASP A 227 -32.27 -6.14 4.06
CA ASP A 227 -32.38 -4.80 4.64
C ASP A 227 -31.74 -4.77 6.03
N LEU A 228 -30.63 -4.04 6.18
CA LEU A 228 -29.86 -3.88 7.43
C LEU A 228 -30.12 -2.50 8.04
N TYR A 229 -30.44 -2.46 9.33
CA TYR A 229 -30.69 -1.25 10.10
C TYR A 229 -29.46 -0.95 10.94
N LEU A 230 -28.52 -0.18 10.39
CA LEU A 230 -27.13 -0.10 10.84
C LEU A 230 -26.96 0.54 12.23
N ASP A 231 -27.96 1.26 12.72
CA ASP A 231 -28.01 1.85 14.07
C ASP A 231 -28.84 1.03 15.08
N GLU A 232 -29.42 -0.10 14.67
CA GLU A 232 -30.22 -0.99 15.53
C GLU A 232 -29.51 -2.33 15.79
N PRO A 233 -29.09 -2.66 17.03
CA PRO A 233 -28.53 -3.97 17.34
C PRO A 233 -29.61 -5.05 17.25
N ASP A 234 -29.28 -6.23 16.72
CA ASP A 234 -30.25 -7.32 16.55
C ASP A 234 -30.78 -7.81 17.90
N ALA A 235 -32.10 -7.61 18.09
CA ALA A 235 -32.82 -7.94 19.31
C ALA A 235 -32.66 -9.40 19.74
N ALA A 236 -32.42 -10.33 18.80
CA ALA A 236 -32.31 -11.75 19.10
C ALA A 236 -31.14 -12.08 20.05
N TRP A 237 -30.02 -11.36 19.96
CA TRP A 237 -28.94 -11.44 20.95
C TRP A 237 -29.01 -10.30 21.97
N ALA A 238 -29.33 -9.06 21.54
CA ALA A 238 -29.24 -7.88 22.39
C ALA A 238 -30.19 -7.93 23.60
N THR A 239 -31.33 -8.62 23.50
CA THR A 239 -32.26 -8.80 24.63
C THR A 239 -31.87 -9.94 25.58
N ALA A 240 -31.04 -10.89 25.13
CA ALA A 240 -30.65 -12.08 25.88
C ALA A 240 -29.26 -11.95 26.53
N VAL A 241 -28.40 -11.06 26.01
CA VAL A 241 -26.96 -11.02 26.31
C VAL A 241 -26.64 -10.76 27.80
N ALA A 242 -27.52 -10.07 28.53
CA ALA A 242 -27.37 -9.83 29.97
C ALA A 242 -27.49 -11.10 30.85
N GLY A 243 -27.86 -12.25 30.28
CA GLY A 243 -27.85 -13.56 30.95
C GLY A 243 -26.54 -14.36 30.81
N PHE A 244 -25.48 -13.74 30.28
CA PHE A 244 -24.20 -14.40 29.95
C PHE A 244 -23.01 -13.80 30.71
N ASP A 245 -21.98 -14.60 30.95
CA ASP A 245 -20.68 -14.10 31.46
C ASP A 245 -19.72 -13.76 30.30
N TYR A 246 -19.84 -14.48 29.19
CA TYR A 246 -18.94 -14.40 28.04
C TYR A 246 -19.73 -14.26 26.74
N VAL A 247 -19.32 -13.34 25.86
CA VAL A 247 -19.98 -13.08 24.58
C VAL A 247 -18.96 -13.06 23.47
N VAL A 248 -18.88 -14.14 22.70
CA VAL A 248 -17.99 -14.30 21.54
C VAL A 248 -18.70 -13.74 20.31
N VAL A 249 -18.31 -12.55 19.89
CA VAL A 249 -18.88 -11.82 18.74
C VAL A 249 -18.02 -12.05 17.50
N SER A 250 -18.62 -12.44 16.36
CA SER A 250 -17.89 -12.51 15.09
C SER A 250 -18.79 -12.41 13.85
N THR A 251 -18.42 -11.56 12.89
CA THR A 251 -19.06 -11.52 11.55
C THR A 251 -18.07 -11.04 10.50
N ALA A 252 -18.20 -11.55 9.28
CA ALA A 252 -17.64 -10.91 8.08
C ALA A 252 -18.30 -11.37 6.78
N ASN A 253 -18.42 -12.69 6.58
CA ASN A 253 -18.57 -13.26 5.24
C ASN A 253 -19.93 -12.91 4.60
N TRP A 254 -20.96 -12.60 5.42
CA TRP A 254 -22.28 -12.17 4.95
C TRP A 254 -22.30 -10.74 4.37
N PHE A 255 -21.37 -9.85 4.75
CA PHE A 255 -21.26 -8.50 4.17
C PHE A 255 -20.82 -8.49 2.70
N ASN A 256 -20.59 -9.66 2.08
CA ASN A 256 -20.42 -9.83 0.64
C ASN A 256 -21.74 -10.01 -0.15
N ARG A 257 -22.89 -10.00 0.53
CA ARG A 257 -24.20 -10.15 -0.11
C ARG A 257 -24.80 -8.80 -0.54
N PRO A 258 -25.66 -8.79 -1.57
CA PRO A 258 -26.56 -7.67 -1.84
C PRO A 258 -27.33 -7.28 -0.58
N THR A 259 -27.16 -6.04 -0.14
CA THR A 259 -27.66 -5.52 1.13
C THR A 259 -28.14 -4.09 0.96
N MET A 260 -29.25 -3.71 1.61
CA MET A 260 -29.75 -2.33 1.72
C MET A 260 -29.39 -1.80 3.11
N PHE A 261 -29.09 -0.51 3.21
CA PHE A 261 -28.59 0.12 4.43
C PHE A 261 -29.54 1.20 4.90
N HIS A 262 -30.11 1.00 6.07
CA HIS A 262 -30.98 1.95 6.76
C HIS A 262 -30.26 2.54 7.98
N GLU A 263 -30.45 3.83 8.22
CA GLU A 263 -30.07 4.51 9.46
C GLU A 263 -31.26 5.38 9.91
N ALA A 264 -31.63 5.35 11.19
CA ALA A 264 -32.81 6.02 11.74
C ALA A 264 -34.10 5.76 10.94
N GLY A 265 -34.30 4.51 10.51
CA GLY A 265 -35.42 4.07 9.68
C GLY A 265 -35.42 4.60 8.23
N ARG A 266 -34.33 5.19 7.74
CA ARG A 266 -34.21 5.76 6.38
C ARG A 266 -33.14 5.04 5.58
N LEU A 267 -33.47 4.67 4.34
CA LEU A 267 -32.50 4.09 3.39
C LEU A 267 -31.41 5.13 3.06
N VAL A 268 -30.18 4.89 3.52
CA VAL A 268 -29.00 5.74 3.26
C VAL A 268 -28.15 5.24 2.09
N GLY A 269 -28.26 3.96 1.75
CA GLY A 269 -27.51 3.34 0.65
C GLY A 269 -27.79 1.85 0.53
N CYS A 270 -26.94 1.15 -0.19
CA CYS A 270 -26.93 -0.29 -0.33
C CYS A 270 -25.51 -0.78 -0.66
N HIS A 271 -25.29 -2.09 -0.76
CA HIS A 271 -24.16 -2.66 -1.48
C HIS A 271 -24.68 -3.66 -2.51
N HIS A 272 -24.24 -3.52 -3.77
CA HIS A 272 -24.53 -4.43 -4.88
C HIS A 272 -26.02 -4.76 -5.09
N CYS A 273 -26.92 -3.87 -4.65
CA CYS A 273 -28.37 -4.07 -4.72
C CYS A 273 -28.96 -3.80 -6.11
N LEU A 274 -28.24 -3.03 -6.94
CA LEU A 274 -28.69 -2.58 -8.28
C LEU A 274 -29.99 -1.74 -8.29
N VAL A 275 -30.48 -1.28 -7.14
CA VAL A 275 -31.72 -0.48 -7.01
C VAL A 275 -31.49 0.96 -7.49
N PRO A 276 -32.21 1.45 -8.52
CA PRO A 276 -31.98 2.78 -9.06
C PRO A 276 -32.28 3.91 -8.05
N GLY A 277 -31.38 4.88 -7.95
CA GLY A 277 -31.51 6.04 -7.05
C GLY A 277 -30.95 5.82 -5.64
N VAL A 278 -30.57 4.58 -5.29
CA VAL A 278 -29.91 4.24 -4.03
C VAL A 278 -28.39 4.30 -4.23
N ALA A 279 -27.65 4.79 -3.23
CA ALA A 279 -26.20 4.89 -3.30
C ALA A 279 -25.52 3.55 -2.99
N ASP A 280 -24.73 3.00 -3.91
CA ASP A 280 -23.88 1.83 -3.62
C ASP A 280 -22.67 2.27 -2.78
N LEU A 281 -22.60 1.76 -1.56
CA LEU A 281 -21.59 2.03 -0.55
C LEU A 281 -20.71 0.78 -0.38
N LYS A 282 -19.43 0.99 -0.04
CA LYS A 282 -18.49 -0.11 0.17
C LYS A 282 -18.96 -1.04 1.30
N ARG A 283 -18.72 -2.34 1.17
CA ARG A 283 -18.94 -3.37 2.22
C ARG A 283 -18.34 -2.98 3.58
N THR A 284 -17.21 -2.27 3.57
CA THR A 284 -16.54 -1.73 4.76
C THR A 284 -17.30 -0.58 5.45
N TYR A 285 -18.30 0.03 4.80
CA TYR A 285 -19.22 0.98 5.43
C TYR A 285 -20.16 0.27 6.41
N SER A 286 -20.92 -0.71 5.92
CA SER A 286 -21.92 -1.43 6.72
C SER A 286 -21.29 -2.35 7.75
N LEU A 287 -20.18 -3.02 7.44
CA LEU A 287 -19.40 -3.78 8.44
C LEU A 287 -18.95 -2.87 9.59
N ARG A 288 -18.43 -1.66 9.28
CA ARG A 288 -17.97 -0.70 10.29
C ARG A 288 -19.13 -0.17 11.15
N ALA A 289 -20.25 0.20 10.51
CA ALA A 289 -21.42 0.69 11.21
C ALA A 289 -22.01 -0.37 12.13
N ALA A 290 -22.19 -1.60 11.62
CA ALA A 290 -22.76 -2.70 12.39
C ALA A 290 -21.87 -3.12 13.58
N LEU A 291 -20.55 -3.25 13.39
CA LEU A 291 -19.61 -3.51 14.49
C LEU A 291 -19.65 -2.39 15.54
N ARG A 292 -19.69 -1.13 15.10
CA ARG A 292 -19.81 0.03 16.01
C ARG A 292 -21.10 -0.04 16.83
N THR A 293 -22.23 -0.34 16.21
CA THR A 293 -23.54 -0.45 16.87
C THR A 293 -23.57 -1.62 17.86
N ALA A 294 -23.11 -2.81 17.45
CA ALA A 294 -23.06 -3.98 18.31
C ALA A 294 -22.12 -3.79 19.51
N LEU A 295 -20.88 -3.33 19.29
CA LEU A 295 -19.92 -3.08 20.36
C LEU A 295 -20.38 -1.96 21.30
N ARG A 296 -21.08 -0.95 20.80
CA ARG A 296 -21.64 0.13 21.62
C ARG A 296 -22.82 -0.35 22.45
N ALA A 297 -23.70 -1.19 21.92
CA ALA A 297 -24.77 -1.83 22.70
C ALA A 297 -24.20 -2.75 23.81
N LEU A 298 -23.07 -3.43 23.55
CA LEU A 298 -22.36 -4.26 24.52
C LEU A 298 -21.56 -3.49 25.58
N THR A 299 -21.30 -2.19 25.41
CA THR A 299 -20.44 -1.39 26.30
C THR A 299 -21.11 -0.15 26.92
N ALA A 300 -22.27 0.28 26.41
CA ALA A 300 -22.96 1.47 26.92
C ALA A 300 -23.70 1.20 28.23
N GLY A 301 -23.05 1.52 29.35
CA GLY A 301 -23.70 1.59 30.66
C GLY A 301 -24.75 2.71 30.74
N ALA A 302 -25.76 2.51 31.60
CA ALA A 302 -26.81 3.47 31.96
C ALA A 302 -27.72 3.98 30.81
N GLY A 303 -28.65 3.11 30.40
CA GLY A 303 -29.81 3.46 29.56
C GLY A 303 -30.88 2.36 29.59
N GLY A 304 -30.42 1.11 29.49
CA GLY A 304 -31.19 -0.10 29.79
C GLY A 304 -30.28 -1.32 29.76
N ALA A 305 -29.85 -1.79 30.94
CA ALA A 305 -29.05 -3.00 31.15
C ALA A 305 -27.85 -3.20 30.18
N GLY A 306 -26.81 -2.36 30.33
CA GLY A 306 -25.52 -2.65 29.71
C GLY A 306 -24.88 -3.91 30.28
N PHE A 307 -24.14 -4.65 29.46
CA PHE A 307 -23.47 -5.90 29.81
C PHE A 307 -22.24 -5.66 30.71
N ASP A 308 -22.06 -6.47 31.75
CA ASP A 308 -20.97 -6.37 32.74
C ASP A 308 -19.95 -7.52 32.67
N GLY A 309 -20.20 -8.54 31.84
CA GLY A 309 -19.31 -9.66 31.58
C GLY A 309 -18.15 -9.34 30.62
N THR A 310 -17.61 -10.37 29.96
CA THR A 310 -16.48 -10.27 29.02
C THR A 310 -16.92 -10.50 27.58
N VAL A 311 -16.71 -9.50 26.72
CA VAL A 311 -16.96 -9.57 25.27
C VAL A 311 -15.66 -9.93 24.56
N ILE A 312 -15.71 -10.96 23.73
CA ILE A 312 -14.57 -11.46 22.97
C ILE A 312 -14.88 -11.26 21.48
N VAL A 313 -14.21 -10.30 20.84
CA VAL A 313 -14.36 -10.05 19.40
C VAL A 313 -13.39 -10.96 18.66
N ARG A 314 -13.90 -12.02 18.02
CA ARG A 314 -13.09 -12.82 17.10
C ARG A 314 -13.04 -12.11 15.75
N THR A 315 -11.84 -11.87 15.24
CA THR A 315 -11.67 -11.35 13.88
C THR A 315 -12.17 -12.36 12.84
N LEU A 316 -12.24 -11.94 11.58
CA LEU A 316 -12.84 -12.74 10.52
C LEU A 316 -12.11 -14.07 10.31
N SER A 317 -12.90 -15.10 9.99
CA SER A 317 -12.37 -16.16 9.14
C SER A 317 -12.14 -15.56 7.74
N PRO A 318 -11.13 -16.00 6.99
CA PRO A 318 -10.93 -15.63 5.58
C PRO A 318 -12.24 -15.66 4.79
N THR A 319 -12.45 -14.69 3.90
CA THR A 319 -13.75 -14.54 3.24
C THR A 319 -14.09 -15.73 2.35
N SER A 320 -13.08 -16.33 1.70
CA SER A 320 -13.10 -17.70 1.14
C SER A 320 -11.71 -18.14 0.66
N HIS A 321 -11.52 -19.44 0.44
CA HIS A 321 -10.33 -20.00 -0.24
C HIS A 321 -10.66 -20.69 -1.58
N PHE A 322 -11.57 -20.12 -2.40
CA PHE A 322 -11.88 -20.67 -3.72
C PHE A 322 -10.72 -20.49 -4.72
N GLU A 323 -10.35 -21.58 -5.40
CA GLU A 323 -9.39 -21.62 -6.51
C GLU A 323 -10.10 -22.04 -7.81
N GLY A 324 -9.61 -21.56 -8.96
CA GLY A 324 -10.11 -21.97 -10.28
C GLY A 324 -11.48 -21.42 -10.70
N GLY A 325 -12.14 -20.64 -9.84
CA GLY A 325 -13.42 -19.98 -10.10
C GLY A 325 -14.03 -19.40 -8.82
N GLU A 326 -15.17 -18.73 -8.93
CA GLU A 326 -16.01 -18.37 -7.78
C GLU A 326 -16.87 -19.56 -7.32
N TRP A 327 -17.46 -19.45 -6.13
CA TRP A 327 -18.35 -20.44 -5.50
C TRP A 327 -19.49 -20.96 -6.41
N ASN A 328 -19.97 -20.11 -7.33
CA ASN A 328 -21.03 -20.41 -8.31
C ASN A 328 -20.50 -20.67 -9.74
N LYS A 329 -19.19 -20.56 -9.96
CA LYS A 329 -18.52 -20.73 -11.27
C LYS A 329 -17.60 -21.96 -11.30
N GLY A 330 -17.81 -22.91 -10.38
CA GLY A 330 -17.03 -24.15 -10.30
C GLY A 330 -15.72 -24.05 -9.50
N GLY A 331 -15.51 -22.95 -8.76
CA GLY A 331 -14.37 -22.78 -7.85
C GLY A 331 -14.35 -23.84 -6.73
N ASP A 332 -13.15 -24.15 -6.24
CA ASP A 332 -12.91 -25.25 -5.31
C ASP A 332 -11.65 -25.02 -4.47
N CYS A 333 -11.53 -25.65 -3.29
CA CYS A 333 -10.42 -25.50 -2.34
C CYS A 333 -9.70 -26.84 -2.21
N ARG A 334 -8.83 -27.16 -3.16
CA ARG A 334 -8.22 -28.50 -3.31
C ARG A 334 -6.89 -28.66 -2.59
N ARG A 335 -6.48 -27.69 -1.77
CA ARG A 335 -5.23 -27.75 -1.02
C ARG A 335 -5.34 -28.77 0.11
N THR A 336 -4.28 -29.53 0.32
CA THR A 336 -4.23 -30.65 1.30
C THR A 336 -3.25 -30.39 2.45
N ARG A 337 -2.65 -29.19 2.48
CA ARG A 337 -1.69 -28.68 3.46
C ARG A 337 -1.81 -27.14 3.58
N PRO A 338 -1.37 -26.54 4.70
CA PRO A 338 -1.26 -25.09 4.83
C PRO A 338 -0.39 -24.46 3.74
N THR A 339 -0.57 -23.16 3.54
CA THR A 339 0.21 -22.37 2.56
C THR A 339 0.74 -21.09 3.19
N ALA A 340 1.84 -20.57 2.63
CA ALA A 340 2.45 -19.29 3.03
C ALA A 340 1.64 -18.05 2.58
N ALA A 341 0.32 -18.19 2.48
CA ALA A 341 -0.60 -17.10 2.18
C ALA A 341 -0.59 -16.07 3.32
N ARG A 342 -0.77 -14.81 2.97
CA ARG A 342 -0.88 -13.68 3.92
C ARG A 342 -2.14 -12.90 3.62
N MET A 343 -2.71 -12.30 4.67
CA MET A 343 -3.91 -11.49 4.59
C MET A 343 -3.73 -10.34 3.59
N ALA A 344 -4.66 -10.22 2.64
CA ALA A 344 -4.61 -9.25 1.54
C ALA A 344 -6.02 -8.95 1.02
N GLY A 345 -6.16 -7.87 0.25
CA GLY A 345 -7.43 -7.48 -0.38
C GLY A 345 -8.56 -7.35 0.64
N LEU A 346 -9.72 -7.95 0.32
CA LEU A 346 -10.92 -7.88 1.14
C LEU A 346 -10.73 -8.38 2.58
N ASP A 347 -9.93 -9.42 2.79
CA ASP A 347 -9.68 -9.95 4.13
C ASP A 347 -8.94 -8.93 4.99
N LEU A 348 -7.99 -8.19 4.40
CA LEU A 348 -7.24 -7.13 5.08
C LEU A 348 -8.11 -5.89 5.33
N ASP A 349 -8.97 -5.52 4.37
CA ASP A 349 -9.96 -4.44 4.53
C ASP A 349 -10.91 -4.72 5.70
N PHE A 350 -11.46 -5.94 5.78
CA PHE A 350 -12.38 -6.35 6.84
C PHE A 350 -11.69 -6.50 8.20
N HIS A 351 -10.48 -7.06 8.24
CA HIS A 351 -9.66 -7.13 9.46
C HIS A 351 -9.36 -5.74 10.01
N THR A 352 -8.92 -4.81 9.15
CA THR A 352 -8.61 -3.42 9.53
C THR A 352 -9.85 -2.74 10.15
N VAL A 353 -11.04 -2.92 9.56
CA VAL A 353 -12.29 -2.39 10.11
C VAL A 353 -12.62 -3.00 11.48
N GLN A 354 -12.46 -4.32 11.64
CA GLN A 354 -12.71 -5.01 12.92
C GLN A 354 -11.77 -4.51 14.03
N VAL A 355 -10.47 -4.41 13.74
CA VAL A 355 -9.48 -3.93 14.72
C VAL A 355 -9.69 -2.45 15.05
N GLU A 356 -10.00 -1.60 14.07
CA GLU A 356 -10.25 -0.17 14.31
C GLU A 356 -11.49 0.08 15.18
N GLU A 357 -12.63 -0.59 14.91
CA GLU A 357 -13.84 -0.39 15.73
C GLU A 357 -13.74 -1.12 17.08
N PHE A 358 -12.97 -2.23 17.19
CA PHE A 358 -12.59 -2.79 18.48
C PHE A 358 -11.81 -1.77 19.32
N ARG A 359 -10.72 -1.19 18.78
CA ARG A 359 -9.89 -0.21 19.52
C ARG A 359 -10.67 1.06 19.84
N ARG A 360 -11.63 1.48 19.00
CA ARG A 360 -12.58 2.55 19.31
C ARG A 360 -13.45 2.19 20.52
N ALA A 361 -14.03 0.99 20.56
CA ALA A 361 -14.88 0.55 21.64
C ALA A 361 -14.09 0.35 22.95
N GLU A 362 -12.86 -0.17 22.88
CA GLU A 362 -11.93 -0.33 24.00
C GLU A 362 -11.58 1.02 24.63
N ALA A 363 -11.20 2.01 23.82
CA ALA A 363 -10.94 3.37 24.29
C ALA A 363 -12.19 4.06 24.85
N ALA A 364 -13.37 3.80 24.29
CA ALA A 364 -14.64 4.35 24.80
C ALA A 364 -15.05 3.72 26.14
N ALA A 365 -14.89 2.41 26.30
CA ALA A 365 -15.16 1.70 27.55
C ALA A 365 -14.16 2.10 28.65
N ALA A 366 -12.87 2.23 28.33
CA ALA A 366 -11.84 2.70 29.27
C ALA A 366 -12.04 4.16 29.72
N ALA A 367 -12.74 4.98 28.92
CA ALA A 367 -13.10 6.36 29.28
C ALA A 367 -14.44 6.48 30.06
N ALA A 368 -15.19 5.39 30.22
CA ALA A 368 -16.49 5.40 30.87
C ALA A 368 -16.36 5.29 32.40
N SER A 369 -16.94 6.24 33.13
CA SER A 369 -16.96 6.23 34.61
C SER A 369 -18.08 5.33 35.15
N GLY A 370 -17.93 4.02 34.98
CA GLY A 370 -18.86 3.00 35.46
C GLY A 370 -18.41 1.59 35.07
N GLY A 371 -19.01 0.56 35.68
CA GLY A 371 -18.73 -0.84 35.31
C GLY A 371 -19.22 -1.13 33.89
N ALA A 372 -18.28 -1.22 32.95
CA ALA A 372 -18.53 -1.54 31.54
C ALA A 372 -17.90 -2.89 31.18
N ALA A 373 -18.48 -3.58 30.20
CA ALA A 373 -18.01 -4.88 29.71
C ALA A 373 -16.50 -4.92 29.42
N ARG A 374 -15.85 -6.00 29.83
CA ARG A 374 -14.44 -6.25 29.49
C ARG A 374 -14.34 -6.65 28.01
N LEU A 375 -13.79 -5.78 27.18
CA LEU A 375 -13.49 -6.12 25.78
C LEU A 375 -12.16 -6.89 25.66
N LEU A 376 -12.14 -7.97 24.89
CA LEU A 376 -10.95 -8.69 24.47
C LEU A 376 -10.97 -8.91 22.94
N LEU A 377 -9.82 -8.75 22.28
CA LEU A 377 -9.66 -9.07 20.85
C LEU A 377 -9.06 -10.47 20.71
N MET A 378 -9.67 -11.28 19.84
CA MET A 378 -9.24 -12.64 19.53
C MET A 378 -8.86 -12.70 18.04
N ASP A 379 -7.61 -12.37 17.72
CA ASP A 379 -7.20 -12.14 16.33
C ASP A 379 -6.81 -13.43 15.59
N THR A 380 -7.79 -14.16 15.07
CA THR A 380 -7.56 -15.45 14.43
C THR A 380 -7.23 -15.36 12.93
N THR A 381 -7.52 -14.24 12.25
CA THR A 381 -7.48 -14.16 10.78
C THR A 381 -6.13 -14.55 10.20
N ALA A 382 -5.02 -14.03 10.76
CA ALA A 382 -3.68 -14.29 10.26
C ALA A 382 -3.32 -15.80 10.28
N ALA A 383 -3.71 -16.53 11.33
CA ALA A 383 -3.54 -17.97 11.41
C ALA A 383 -4.40 -18.69 10.37
N MET A 384 -5.63 -18.25 10.15
CA MET A 384 -6.59 -18.98 9.29
C MET A 384 -6.40 -18.74 7.79
N VAL A 385 -5.83 -17.61 7.35
CA VAL A 385 -5.47 -17.37 5.93
C VAL A 385 -4.47 -18.43 5.41
N ALA A 386 -3.62 -18.98 6.28
CA ALA A 386 -2.73 -20.07 5.89
C ALA A 386 -3.47 -21.38 5.56
N ARG A 387 -4.70 -21.57 6.04
CA ARG A 387 -5.39 -22.86 6.17
C ARG A 387 -6.42 -23.17 5.08
N ALA A 388 -6.11 -22.84 3.82
CA ALA A 388 -6.91 -23.25 2.66
C ALA A 388 -7.18 -24.78 2.56
N ASP A 389 -6.47 -25.61 3.33
CA ASP A 389 -6.67 -27.06 3.48
C ASP A 389 -7.74 -27.48 4.49
N GLY A 390 -8.21 -26.58 5.36
CA GLY A 390 -9.15 -26.89 6.44
C GLY A 390 -10.63 -26.96 6.05
N HIS A 391 -10.96 -26.69 4.80
CA HIS A 391 -12.34 -26.55 4.33
C HIS A 391 -12.97 -27.89 3.90
N PRO A 392 -14.31 -28.04 3.94
CA PRO A 392 -14.98 -29.23 3.42
C PRO A 392 -14.79 -29.47 1.93
N SER A 393 -14.64 -28.42 1.10
CA SER A 393 -14.74 -28.57 -0.37
C SER A 393 -16.05 -29.33 -0.69
N ARG A 394 -15.97 -30.37 -1.52
CA ARG A 394 -17.05 -31.31 -1.87
C ARG A 394 -17.42 -32.34 -0.80
N TYR A 395 -16.76 -32.32 0.35
CA TYR A 395 -16.87 -33.34 1.41
C TYR A 395 -17.78 -32.90 2.55
N GLY A 396 -18.79 -32.07 2.27
CA GLY A 396 -19.89 -31.74 3.19
C GLY A 396 -21.20 -32.51 2.91
N HIS A 397 -21.22 -33.36 1.88
CA HIS A 397 -22.39 -34.12 1.44
C HIS A 397 -21.94 -35.33 0.61
N TRP A 398 -22.83 -36.26 0.28
CA TRP A 398 -22.51 -37.36 -0.62
C TRP A 398 -22.41 -36.84 -2.06
N ALA A 399 -21.53 -37.44 -2.87
CA ALA A 399 -21.24 -36.99 -4.23
C ALA A 399 -22.44 -36.99 -5.20
N HIS A 400 -23.56 -37.61 -4.84
CA HIS A 400 -24.81 -37.68 -5.60
C HIS A 400 -25.94 -36.78 -5.05
N GLU A 401 -25.73 -36.12 -3.91
CA GLU A 401 -26.73 -35.24 -3.29
C GLU A 401 -26.78 -33.87 -4.00
N LYS A 402 -28.00 -33.35 -4.21
CA LYS A 402 -28.23 -32.03 -4.81
C LYS A 402 -28.24 -30.96 -3.71
N VAL A 403 -27.08 -30.40 -3.42
CA VAL A 403 -26.91 -29.29 -2.47
C VAL A 403 -26.86 -27.93 -3.17
N THR A 404 -27.09 -26.85 -2.42
CA THR A 404 -27.03 -25.45 -2.90
C THR A 404 -25.61 -24.88 -2.99
N LEU A 405 -24.67 -25.42 -2.21
CA LEU A 405 -23.24 -25.11 -2.25
C LEU A 405 -22.47 -26.42 -2.36
N TYR A 406 -21.97 -26.74 -3.56
CA TYR A 406 -21.33 -28.04 -3.86
C TYR A 406 -19.85 -28.10 -3.44
N ASN A 407 -19.15 -26.97 -3.42
CA ASN A 407 -17.82 -26.86 -2.83
C ASN A 407 -17.89 -25.80 -1.72
N ASP A 408 -17.74 -26.20 -0.45
CA ASP A 408 -17.67 -25.26 0.66
C ASP A 408 -16.20 -24.90 0.96
N CYS A 409 -15.84 -23.66 0.65
CA CYS A 409 -14.52 -23.08 0.89
C CYS A 409 -14.59 -21.87 1.83
N VAL A 410 -15.53 -21.92 2.78
CA VAL A 410 -15.82 -20.87 3.77
C VAL A 410 -15.90 -21.45 5.19
N HIS A 411 -16.67 -22.52 5.39
CA HIS A 411 -16.75 -23.23 6.67
C HIS A 411 -15.56 -24.16 6.88
N TRP A 412 -15.35 -24.60 8.13
CA TRP A 412 -14.22 -25.44 8.52
C TRP A 412 -14.68 -26.87 8.82
N CYS A 413 -13.88 -27.86 8.38
CA CYS A 413 -14.04 -29.24 8.81
C CYS A 413 -13.98 -29.34 10.33
N LEU A 414 -14.77 -30.26 10.90
CA LEU A 414 -14.70 -30.68 12.30
C LEU A 414 -14.39 -32.19 12.35
N PRO A 415 -13.30 -32.63 13.01
CA PRO A 415 -12.18 -31.83 13.52
C PRO A 415 -11.46 -31.03 12.42
N GLY A 416 -10.69 -30.01 12.80
CA GLY A 416 -9.99 -29.19 11.82
C GLY A 416 -9.28 -27.96 12.38
N PRO A 417 -8.77 -27.06 11.52
CA PRO A 417 -7.92 -25.94 11.97
C PRO A 417 -8.62 -24.95 12.90
N ILE A 418 -9.96 -24.93 12.84
CA ILE A 418 -10.84 -24.17 13.73
C ILE A 418 -10.70 -24.55 15.21
N ASP A 419 -10.20 -25.75 15.53
CA ASP A 419 -10.00 -26.22 16.90
C ASP A 419 -8.98 -25.33 17.66
N VAL A 420 -8.07 -24.66 16.95
CA VAL A 420 -7.12 -23.68 17.53
C VAL A 420 -7.82 -22.46 18.14
N TRP A 421 -9.01 -22.09 17.66
CA TRP A 421 -9.75 -20.96 18.23
C TRP A 421 -10.11 -21.27 19.69
N ASN A 422 -10.39 -22.53 20.02
CA ASN A 422 -10.67 -22.95 21.39
C ASN A 422 -9.41 -23.04 22.26
N GLU A 423 -8.25 -23.41 21.70
CA GLU A 423 -6.94 -23.30 22.39
C GLU A 423 -6.64 -21.84 22.77
N MET A 424 -6.82 -20.91 21.82
CA MET A 424 -6.65 -19.48 22.06
C MET A 424 -7.66 -18.95 23.10
N LEU A 425 -8.94 -19.32 22.98
CA LEU A 425 -10.00 -18.93 23.90
C LEU A 425 -9.70 -19.39 25.34
N LEU A 426 -9.24 -20.63 25.53
CA LEU A 426 -8.83 -21.14 26.85
C LEU A 426 -7.73 -20.27 27.48
N GLN A 427 -6.68 -19.95 26.71
CA GLN A 427 -5.58 -19.12 27.22
C GLN A 427 -6.01 -17.67 27.49
N MET A 428 -6.87 -17.09 26.64
CA MET A 428 -7.48 -15.78 26.91
C MET A 428 -8.23 -15.79 28.24
N LEU A 429 -9.11 -16.76 28.48
CA LEU A 429 -9.87 -16.87 29.72
C LEU A 429 -8.96 -17.05 30.94
N LEU A 430 -7.94 -17.90 30.86
CA LEU A 430 -6.96 -18.16 31.93
C LEU A 430 -6.14 -16.92 32.32
N LEU A 431 -5.76 -16.09 31.34
CA LEU A 431 -5.03 -14.84 31.56
C LEU A 431 -5.90 -13.70 32.13
N HIS A 432 -7.23 -13.75 31.93
CA HIS A 432 -8.13 -12.64 32.19
C HIS A 432 -9.17 -12.90 33.31
N GLN A 433 -8.98 -13.92 34.15
CA GLN A 433 -9.93 -14.25 35.23
C GLN A 433 -10.05 -13.15 36.32
N PRO A 434 -11.27 -12.75 36.72
CA PRO A 434 -11.48 -11.90 37.90
C PRO A 434 -11.00 -12.59 39.19
N GLY A 435 -10.40 -11.84 40.10
CA GLY A 435 -9.87 -12.35 41.37
C GLY A 435 -8.46 -12.95 41.27
N ALA A 436 -7.94 -13.20 40.07
CA ALA A 436 -6.53 -13.51 39.85
C ALA A 436 -5.67 -12.23 39.91
N VAL A 437 -5.73 -11.51 41.04
CA VAL A 437 -4.75 -10.47 41.37
C VAL A 437 -3.45 -11.16 41.77
N SER A 438 -2.69 -11.59 40.76
CA SER A 438 -1.24 -11.60 40.91
C SER A 438 -0.84 -10.19 41.33
N LYS A 439 -0.04 -10.07 42.41
CA LYS A 439 0.73 -8.85 42.62
C LYS A 439 1.47 -8.56 41.32
N ALA A 440 1.39 -7.33 40.82
CA ALA A 440 2.24 -6.88 39.73
C ALA A 440 3.71 -6.99 40.21
N ALA A 441 4.35 -8.08 39.82
CA ALA A 441 5.77 -8.31 40.06
C ALA A 441 6.54 -7.58 38.96
N ASP A 442 6.78 -6.29 39.18
CA ASP A 442 7.55 -5.38 38.36
C ASP A 442 7.20 -5.42 36.85
N GLU A 443 6.13 -4.70 36.46
CA GLU A 443 6.00 -4.27 35.07
C GLU A 443 7.18 -3.36 34.71
N ALA A 444 8.19 -3.93 34.06
CA ALA A 444 9.34 -3.18 33.57
C ALA A 444 8.86 -2.10 32.59
N CYS A 445 9.09 -0.82 32.94
CA CYS A 445 8.54 0.31 32.20
C CYS A 445 8.84 0.25 30.69
N ASN A 446 7.77 0.20 29.89
CA ASN A 446 7.88 0.24 28.45
C ASN A 446 8.06 1.69 27.97
N ILE A 447 9.31 2.16 27.95
CA ILE A 447 9.69 3.51 27.50
C ILE A 447 9.27 3.83 26.05
N PHE A 448 8.82 2.84 25.27
CA PHE A 448 8.42 2.98 23.87
C PHE A 448 6.91 3.24 23.66
N ARG A 449 6.09 3.16 24.72
CA ARG A 449 4.68 3.59 24.70
C ARG A 449 4.47 4.82 25.57
N GLY A 450 3.74 5.79 25.05
CA GLY A 450 3.71 7.15 25.59
C GLY A 450 3.14 8.17 24.62
N GLU A 451 3.49 9.43 24.84
CA GLU A 451 3.09 10.55 24.00
C GLU A 451 4.14 11.66 23.95
N TRP A 452 4.03 12.55 22.96
CA TRP A 452 4.84 13.76 22.89
C TRP A 452 4.18 14.89 23.67
N VAL A 453 4.91 15.43 24.64
CA VAL A 453 4.53 16.60 25.42
C VAL A 453 5.43 17.80 25.07
N PRO A 454 4.96 19.05 25.22
CA PRO A 454 5.80 20.23 25.08
C PRO A 454 6.96 20.19 26.08
N ASP A 455 8.15 20.60 25.64
CA ASP A 455 9.38 20.51 26.43
C ASP A 455 10.02 21.90 26.63
N PRO A 456 9.99 22.49 27.83
CA PRO A 456 10.46 23.85 28.07
C PRO A 456 11.99 23.99 28.06
N ASP A 457 12.75 22.92 28.37
CA ASP A 457 14.22 22.93 28.34
C ASP A 457 14.80 22.40 27.00
N ALA A 458 14.01 22.51 25.91
CA ALA A 458 14.41 22.11 24.56
C ALA A 458 14.74 23.34 23.68
N PRO A 459 15.60 23.19 22.64
CA PRO A 459 16.24 21.95 22.17
C PRO A 459 17.45 21.53 22.99
N TYR A 460 17.81 20.24 22.91
CA TYR A 460 19.02 19.71 23.55
C TYR A 460 20.32 20.28 22.96
N TYR A 461 20.30 20.66 21.68
CA TYR A 461 21.38 21.28 20.90
C TYR A 461 20.79 22.03 19.68
N THR A 462 21.51 23.01 19.16
CA THR A 462 21.25 23.70 17.87
C THR A 462 22.37 23.41 16.85
N ASN A 463 22.18 23.85 15.61
CA ASN A 463 23.20 23.81 14.54
C ASN A 463 24.48 24.58 14.91
N ASP A 464 24.39 25.62 15.74
CA ASP A 464 25.56 26.40 16.18
C ASP A 464 26.37 25.65 17.24
N THR A 465 25.73 24.75 18.00
CA THR A 465 26.34 23.95 19.08
C THR A 465 26.79 22.55 18.64
N CYS A 466 26.53 22.14 17.40
CA CYS A 466 26.98 20.86 16.88
C CYS A 466 27.36 20.93 15.39
N SER A 467 28.65 20.80 15.11
CA SER A 467 29.23 20.78 13.76
C SER A 467 28.95 19.48 12.97
N VAL A 468 28.46 18.43 13.63
CA VAL A 468 28.27 17.08 13.07
C VAL A 468 26.87 16.90 12.43
N ILE A 469 26.01 17.92 12.41
CA ILE A 469 24.70 17.81 11.74
C ILE A 469 24.89 17.72 10.21
N HIS A 470 24.44 16.63 9.61
CA HIS A 470 24.49 16.45 8.15
C HIS A 470 23.49 17.39 7.47
N GLU A 471 23.92 18.08 6.42
CA GLU A 471 23.18 19.17 5.78
C GLU A 471 21.73 18.85 5.37
N HIS A 472 21.43 17.61 4.95
CA HIS A 472 20.08 17.16 4.58
C HIS A 472 19.06 17.15 5.74
N TYR A 473 19.53 17.32 6.98
CA TYR A 473 18.72 17.33 8.20
C TYR A 473 18.86 18.63 9.02
N ASP A 474 19.70 19.59 8.58
CA ASP A 474 19.94 20.85 9.29
C ASP A 474 18.83 21.87 9.01
N CYS A 475 17.67 21.62 9.61
CA CYS A 475 16.47 22.44 9.47
C CYS A 475 16.63 23.89 9.91
N MET A 476 17.56 24.17 10.85
CA MET A 476 17.80 25.51 11.37
C MET A 476 18.62 26.33 10.36
N LYS A 477 19.76 25.81 9.92
CA LYS A 477 20.65 26.46 8.94
C LYS A 477 19.99 26.70 7.59
N TYR A 478 19.19 25.75 7.10
CA TYR A 478 18.50 25.84 5.80
C TYR A 478 17.08 26.44 5.90
N GLY A 479 16.78 27.17 6.98
CA GLY A 479 15.66 28.12 7.03
C GLY A 479 14.27 27.50 7.04
N LYS A 480 14.07 26.38 7.77
CA LYS A 480 12.71 25.89 8.02
C LYS A 480 11.94 26.95 8.83
N PRO A 481 10.79 27.47 8.32
CA PRO A 481 10.18 28.70 8.84
C PRO A 481 9.45 28.53 10.18
N ASP A 482 9.30 27.30 10.65
CA ASP A 482 8.82 26.95 11.98
C ASP A 482 9.86 26.07 12.67
N LEU A 483 10.20 26.42 13.91
CA LEU A 483 11.09 25.67 14.80
C LEU A 483 10.35 25.00 15.97
N GLY A 484 9.02 25.16 16.09
CA GLY A 484 8.22 24.57 17.16
C GLY A 484 8.35 23.05 17.27
N PHE A 485 8.69 22.37 16.18
CA PHE A 485 8.98 20.93 16.15
C PHE A 485 10.13 20.49 17.09
N VAL A 486 11.03 21.38 17.52
CA VAL A 486 12.11 21.01 18.47
C VAL A 486 11.66 21.05 19.94
N GLN A 487 10.54 21.70 20.25
CA GLN A 487 10.05 21.94 21.61
C GLN A 487 9.20 20.78 22.16
N TRP A 488 9.58 19.54 21.86
CA TRP A 488 8.79 18.33 22.17
C TRP A 488 9.66 17.21 22.73
N ARG A 489 9.15 16.52 23.77
CA ARG A 489 9.78 15.38 24.41
C ARG A 489 8.81 14.23 24.57
N TRP A 490 9.33 13.01 24.45
CA TRP A 490 8.58 11.78 24.68
C TRP A 490 8.42 11.52 26.18
N ARG A 491 7.18 11.29 26.62
CA ARG A 491 6.82 10.86 27.97
C ARG A 491 6.19 9.45 27.89
N PRO A 492 6.81 8.42 28.47
CA PRO A 492 6.21 7.09 28.54
C PRO A 492 4.94 7.05 29.40
N ASP A 493 4.12 6.02 29.20
CA ASP A 493 2.85 5.87 29.91
C ASP A 493 3.01 5.42 31.38
N SER A 494 4.05 4.64 31.70
CA SER A 494 4.23 4.02 33.03
C SER A 494 5.50 4.41 33.80
N CYS A 495 6.35 5.30 33.27
CA CYS A 495 7.45 5.90 34.03
C CYS A 495 8.01 7.18 33.39
N ASP A 496 8.77 7.95 34.18
CA ASP A 496 9.55 9.07 33.68
C ASP A 496 10.78 8.63 32.87
N LEU A 497 10.91 9.15 31.65
CA LEU A 497 12.13 9.02 30.84
C LEU A 497 13.09 10.19 31.18
N PRO A 498 14.20 9.96 31.91
CA PRO A 498 15.15 11.03 32.24
C PRO A 498 15.82 11.62 30.99
N ARG A 499 16.27 12.88 31.07
CA ARG A 499 17.13 13.47 30.01
C ARG A 499 18.43 12.69 29.94
N LEU A 500 18.99 12.56 28.73
CA LEU A 500 20.34 12.03 28.55
C LEU A 500 21.37 13.01 29.13
N ASP A 501 21.97 12.61 30.25
CA ASP A 501 23.18 13.19 30.82
C ASP A 501 24.39 12.70 30.00
N PRO A 502 25.09 13.57 29.25
CA PRO A 502 26.17 13.14 28.37
C PRO A 502 27.43 12.70 29.15
N ALA A 503 27.71 13.30 30.31
CA ALA A 503 28.88 12.98 31.12
C ALA A 503 28.72 11.61 31.78
N ARG A 504 27.51 11.30 32.25
CA ARG A 504 27.15 9.97 32.76
C ARG A 504 27.10 8.93 31.64
N PHE A 505 26.57 9.28 30.46
CA PHE A 505 26.60 8.40 29.29
C PHE A 505 28.03 8.02 28.91
N LEU A 506 28.89 9.01 28.62
CA LEU A 506 30.31 8.80 28.29
C LEU A 506 31.04 7.98 29.39
N SER A 507 30.73 8.22 30.66
CA SER A 507 31.32 7.46 31.78
C SER A 507 30.85 6.00 31.83
N SER A 508 29.60 5.71 31.46
CA SER A 508 29.03 4.34 31.38
C SER A 508 29.45 3.56 30.13
N MET A 509 29.93 4.28 29.11
CA MET A 509 30.44 3.75 27.84
C MET A 509 31.99 3.75 27.79
N ARG A 510 32.64 4.00 28.94
CA ARG A 510 34.10 4.07 29.05
C ARG A 510 34.75 2.75 28.61
N GLY A 511 35.68 2.83 27.67
CA GLY A 511 36.40 1.68 27.12
C GLY A 511 35.61 0.82 26.12
N LYS A 512 34.44 1.27 25.65
CA LYS A 512 33.52 0.48 24.81
C LYS A 512 33.42 0.95 23.36
N THR A 513 32.87 0.09 22.52
CA THR A 513 32.54 0.35 21.11
C THR A 513 31.04 0.25 20.84
N LEU A 514 30.46 1.30 20.25
CA LEU A 514 29.06 1.36 19.81
C LEU A 514 28.99 1.49 18.28
N ALA A 515 28.54 0.46 17.58
CA ALA A 515 28.37 0.47 16.13
C ALA A 515 26.90 0.75 15.73
N PHE A 516 26.70 1.69 14.81
CA PHE A 516 25.45 1.87 14.06
C PHE A 516 25.59 1.20 12.69
N ILE A 517 24.65 0.34 12.33
CA ILE A 517 24.68 -0.48 11.11
C ILE A 517 23.34 -0.29 10.40
N GLY A 518 23.36 0.29 9.20
CA GLY A 518 22.13 0.43 8.41
C GLY A 518 22.10 1.57 7.41
N ASP A 519 20.91 2.14 7.23
CA ASP A 519 20.66 3.19 6.23
C ASP A 519 20.84 4.62 6.79
N SER A 520 20.44 5.62 5.99
CA SER A 520 20.44 7.04 6.36
C SER A 520 19.82 7.36 7.72
N LEU A 521 18.83 6.59 8.18
CA LEU A 521 18.19 6.75 9.48
C LEU A 521 19.05 6.24 10.64
N ALA A 522 19.89 5.22 10.43
CA ALA A 522 20.90 4.80 11.40
C ALA A 522 21.93 5.92 11.60
N ARG A 523 22.44 6.47 10.49
CA ARG A 523 23.35 7.62 10.49
C ARG A 523 22.73 8.85 11.15
N ASN A 524 21.47 9.17 10.86
CA ASN A 524 20.78 10.31 11.49
C ASN A 524 20.67 10.15 13.03
N HIS A 525 20.40 8.93 13.52
CA HIS A 525 20.40 8.64 14.95
C HIS A 525 21.82 8.76 15.56
N MET A 526 22.84 8.25 14.87
CA MET A 526 24.25 8.39 15.26
C MET A 526 24.66 9.87 15.38
N ASN A 527 24.43 10.70 14.36
CA ASN A 527 24.77 12.13 14.41
C ASN A 527 24.05 12.86 15.57
N SER A 528 22.80 12.50 15.87
CA SER A 528 22.05 13.06 17.02
C SER A 528 22.68 12.68 18.36
N LEU A 529 23.13 11.43 18.52
CA LEU A 529 23.91 11.01 19.70
C LEU A 529 25.23 11.79 19.80
N ILE A 530 26.00 11.91 18.72
CA ILE A 530 27.27 12.68 18.74
C ILE A 530 27.01 14.12 19.23
N CYS A 531 26.02 14.82 18.67
CA CYS A 531 25.66 16.18 19.11
C CYS A 531 25.29 16.29 20.59
N LEU A 532 24.64 15.27 21.17
CA LEU A 532 24.33 15.25 22.60
C LEU A 532 25.60 15.13 23.46
N LEU A 533 26.62 14.40 22.99
CA LEU A 533 27.88 14.12 23.69
C LEU A 533 28.93 15.24 23.50
N THR A 534 28.95 15.91 22.35
CA THR A 534 29.76 17.12 22.04
C THR A 534 29.69 18.17 23.16
N ARG A 535 28.54 18.27 23.84
CA ARG A 535 28.29 19.19 24.98
C ARG A 535 29.15 18.91 26.23
N VAL A 536 29.91 17.82 26.26
CA VAL A 536 30.81 17.42 27.36
C VAL A 536 32.21 17.06 26.85
N ALA A 537 32.33 16.42 25.69
CA ALA A 537 33.63 16.10 25.09
C ALA A 537 33.52 16.08 23.56
N GLU A 538 34.53 16.63 22.87
CA GLU A 538 34.66 16.52 21.42
C GLU A 538 35.32 15.20 21.02
N PRO A 539 34.77 14.42 20.07
CA PRO A 539 35.42 13.24 19.54
C PRO A 539 36.47 13.59 18.49
N THR A 540 37.64 12.94 18.54
CA THR A 540 38.54 12.90 17.39
C THR A 540 37.93 11.99 16.32
N THR A 541 37.70 12.50 15.11
CA THR A 541 37.23 11.70 13.98
C THR A 541 38.40 11.10 13.21
N SER A 542 38.26 9.84 12.80
CA SER A 542 39.12 9.23 11.78
C SER A 542 38.27 8.71 10.63
N TRP A 543 38.80 8.84 9.41
CA TRP A 543 38.10 8.57 8.16
C TRP A 543 38.80 7.46 7.36
N PRO A 544 38.35 6.20 7.49
CA PRO A 544 38.76 5.11 6.60
C PRO A 544 37.60 4.74 5.64
N SER A 545 37.87 4.84 4.33
CA SER A 545 36.91 4.61 3.23
C SER A 545 35.65 5.51 3.23
N SER A 546 34.83 5.35 2.20
CA SER A 546 33.52 6.00 2.04
C SER A 546 32.38 5.26 2.76
N GLU A 547 32.69 4.17 3.44
CA GLU A 547 31.71 3.14 3.84
C GLU A 547 31.56 3.03 5.37
N HIS A 548 32.55 3.52 6.13
CA HIS A 548 32.44 3.66 7.57
C HIS A 548 33.03 4.98 8.10
N THR A 549 32.68 5.34 9.35
CA THR A 549 33.19 6.54 10.03
C THR A 549 33.39 6.26 11.51
N VAL A 550 34.48 6.78 12.07
CA VAL A 550 34.90 6.51 13.46
C VAL A 550 34.96 7.82 14.25
N TYR A 551 34.25 7.88 15.38
CA TYR A 551 34.28 8.97 16.34
C TYR A 551 34.85 8.44 17.67
N HIS A 552 36.02 8.92 18.07
CA HIS A 552 36.70 8.45 19.27
C HIS A 552 36.77 9.54 20.35
N TYR A 553 36.19 9.26 21.51
CA TYR A 553 36.20 10.13 22.69
C TYR A 553 37.40 9.78 23.57
N GLY A 554 38.46 10.59 23.45
CA GLY A 554 39.69 10.49 24.24
C GLY A 554 39.51 10.95 25.70
N GLY A 555 40.51 11.64 26.26
CA GLY A 555 40.41 12.24 27.61
C GLY A 555 40.15 11.22 28.74
N GLY A 556 40.55 9.96 28.54
CA GLY A 556 40.30 8.86 29.49
C GLY A 556 38.93 8.20 29.37
N TYR A 557 38.01 8.68 28.52
CA TYR A 557 36.77 7.95 28.21
C TYR A 557 37.04 6.70 27.36
N ASN A 558 37.93 6.79 26.36
CA ASN A 558 38.25 5.67 25.48
C ASN A 558 36.99 5.02 24.88
N PHE A 559 36.00 5.84 24.50
CA PHE A 559 34.73 5.40 23.95
C PHE A 559 34.72 5.63 22.44
N THR A 560 34.32 4.64 21.66
CA THR A 560 34.32 4.71 20.20
C THR A 560 32.93 4.49 19.63
N VAL A 561 32.46 5.43 18.81
CA VAL A 561 31.24 5.27 18.00
C VAL A 561 31.65 4.98 16.55
N LEU A 562 31.10 3.90 16.00
CA LEU A 562 31.26 3.49 14.61
C LEU A 562 29.95 3.67 13.86
N SER A 563 30.03 4.06 12.59
CA SER A 563 28.88 4.11 11.69
C SER A 563 29.22 3.39 10.40
N PHE A 564 28.51 2.31 10.10
CA PHE A 564 28.66 1.51 8.88
C PHE A 564 27.49 1.76 7.93
N TRP A 565 27.80 2.15 6.69
CA TRP A 565 26.81 2.32 5.63
C TRP A 565 26.41 0.97 5.06
N ALA A 566 25.30 0.43 5.54
CA ALA A 566 24.77 -0.88 5.16
C ALA A 566 23.27 -0.78 4.84
N PRO A 567 22.86 -0.07 3.77
CA PRO A 567 21.47 0.32 3.54
C PRO A 567 20.50 -0.86 3.40
N PHE A 568 20.99 -2.03 3.03
CA PHE A 568 20.23 -3.28 2.96
C PHE A 568 20.65 -4.33 4.00
N LEU A 569 21.61 -4.02 4.90
CA LEU A 569 22.24 -4.91 5.89
C LEU A 569 23.02 -6.13 5.34
N VAL A 570 22.56 -6.74 4.25
CA VAL A 570 23.19 -7.84 3.52
C VAL A 570 24.08 -7.35 2.38
N ARG A 571 25.00 -8.20 1.89
CA ARG A 571 25.80 -7.93 0.69
C ARG A 571 24.84 -7.53 -0.44
N ASN A 572 25.14 -6.37 -1.01
CA ASN A 572 24.34 -5.74 -2.04
C ASN A 572 25.23 -5.26 -3.17
N GLU A 573 24.78 -5.42 -4.41
CA GLU A 573 25.50 -4.98 -5.61
C GLU A 573 24.57 -4.17 -6.50
N LEU A 574 25.02 -2.98 -6.89
CA LEU A 574 24.31 -2.12 -7.81
C LEU A 574 24.50 -2.63 -9.24
N VAL A 575 23.69 -3.60 -9.65
CA VAL A 575 23.74 -4.23 -10.99
C VAL A 575 23.46 -3.22 -12.09
N ASP A 576 22.50 -2.35 -11.81
CA ASP A 576 22.01 -1.32 -12.71
C ASP A 576 21.92 -0.07 -11.83
N ALA A 577 22.76 0.96 -12.05
CA ALA A 577 22.76 2.23 -11.29
C ALA A 577 21.51 3.09 -11.53
N ASP A 578 20.48 2.40 -11.98
CA ASP A 578 19.68 2.72 -13.12
C ASP A 578 18.28 2.23 -12.73
N GLY A 579 17.90 1.03 -13.17
CA GLY A 579 16.88 0.20 -12.54
C GLY A 579 15.43 0.70 -12.66
N PRO A 580 14.44 -0.21 -12.52
CA PRO A 580 13.03 0.07 -12.84
C PRO A 580 12.30 1.08 -11.91
N ALA A 581 13.01 1.76 -10.98
CA ALA A 581 12.47 2.83 -10.13
C ALA A 581 13.44 4.04 -9.88
N HIS A 582 14.44 4.27 -10.72
CA HIS A 582 15.38 5.44 -10.80
C HIS A 582 16.19 5.60 -9.51
N THR A 583 16.32 4.47 -8.82
CA THR A 583 16.92 4.31 -7.50
C THR A 583 17.88 3.11 -7.50
N GLY A 584 18.21 2.58 -8.69
CA GLY A 584 19.01 1.38 -8.90
C GLY A 584 18.19 0.09 -8.87
N LEU A 585 18.69 -0.93 -9.57
CA LEU A 585 18.33 -2.33 -9.34
C LEU A 585 19.49 -2.98 -8.58
N TRP A 586 19.20 -3.49 -7.40
CA TRP A 586 20.22 -4.03 -6.49
C TRP A 586 20.12 -5.56 -6.42
N ASN A 587 21.20 -6.31 -6.66
CA ASN A 587 21.27 -7.68 -6.17
C ASN A 587 21.35 -7.60 -4.65
N LEU A 588 20.47 -8.31 -3.93
CA LEU A 588 20.53 -8.52 -2.50
C LEU A 588 20.72 -10.01 -2.23
N TYR A 589 21.82 -10.34 -1.57
CA TYR A 589 22.17 -11.71 -1.20
C TYR A 589 21.65 -11.97 0.21
N LEU A 590 20.40 -12.41 0.29
CA LEU A 590 19.55 -12.33 1.49
C LEU A 590 20.03 -13.21 2.66
N ASP A 591 20.93 -14.15 2.43
CA ASP A 591 21.61 -14.99 3.42
C ASP A 591 23.07 -14.58 3.70
N GLU A 592 23.58 -13.55 3.02
CA GLU A 592 24.97 -13.08 3.13
C GLU A 592 25.04 -11.69 3.80
N PRO A 593 25.42 -11.58 5.09
CA PRO A 593 25.62 -10.30 5.77
C PRO A 593 26.68 -9.42 5.07
N ASP A 594 26.51 -8.09 5.07
CA ASP A 594 27.42 -7.21 4.35
C ASP A 594 28.84 -7.20 4.97
N ALA A 595 29.84 -7.44 4.12
CA ALA A 595 31.25 -7.53 4.49
C ALA A 595 31.82 -6.21 5.07
N VAL A 596 31.16 -5.06 4.83
CA VAL A 596 31.56 -3.77 5.42
C VAL A 596 31.48 -3.76 6.95
N TRP A 597 30.60 -4.56 7.56
CA TRP A 597 30.36 -4.54 9.01
C TRP A 597 30.41 -5.92 9.68
N ALA A 598 30.00 -6.99 8.99
CA ALA A 598 29.87 -8.32 9.59
C ALA A 598 31.19 -8.89 10.17
N PRO A 599 32.38 -8.72 9.55
CA PRO A 599 33.65 -9.15 10.12
C PRO A 599 34.07 -8.39 11.39
N HIS A 600 33.48 -7.22 11.64
CA HIS A 600 33.84 -6.35 12.76
C HIS A 600 32.97 -6.57 14.01
N VAL A 601 31.87 -7.34 13.92
CA VAL A 601 30.99 -7.69 15.04
C VAL A 601 31.71 -8.14 16.32
N PRO A 602 32.78 -8.98 16.29
CA PRO A 602 33.46 -9.43 17.49
C PRO A 602 34.15 -8.30 18.30
N ALA A 603 34.25 -7.09 17.75
CA ALA A 603 34.87 -5.92 18.38
C ALA A 603 33.86 -4.89 18.92
N PHE A 604 32.55 -5.20 18.92
CA PHE A 604 31.49 -4.28 19.34
C PHE A 604 30.91 -4.66 20.72
N ASP A 605 30.85 -3.72 21.67
CA ASP A 605 30.03 -3.89 22.89
C ASP A 605 28.53 -3.73 22.58
N TYR A 606 28.19 -2.87 21.60
CA TYR A 606 26.83 -2.60 21.16
C TYR A 606 26.75 -2.49 19.64
N ALA A 607 25.74 -3.14 19.04
CA ALA A 607 25.48 -3.12 17.60
C ALA A 607 24.02 -2.71 17.33
N VAL A 608 23.82 -1.48 16.88
CA VAL A 608 22.50 -0.88 16.57
C VAL A 608 22.18 -1.08 15.09
N VAL A 609 21.36 -2.10 14.81
CA VAL A 609 20.85 -2.42 13.47
C VAL A 609 19.62 -1.55 13.19
N SER A 610 19.62 -0.79 12.08
CA SER A 610 18.50 0.07 11.70
C SER A 610 18.48 0.36 10.19
N ALA A 611 17.76 -0.46 9.43
CA ALA A 611 17.51 -0.23 8.00
C ALA A 611 16.07 -0.60 7.62
N SER A 612 15.47 0.20 6.74
CA SER A 612 14.14 -0.04 6.18
C SER A 612 13.87 0.80 4.93
N SER A 613 14.38 2.03 4.85
CA SER A 613 13.99 3.00 3.82
C SER A 613 14.53 2.67 2.43
N TRP A 614 15.56 1.83 2.33
CA TRP A 614 16.12 1.40 1.04
C TRP A 614 15.42 0.17 0.44
N PHE A 615 14.65 -0.60 1.23
CA PHE A 615 13.91 -1.78 0.74
C PHE A 615 12.69 -1.42 -0.13
N TYR A 616 12.35 -0.14 -0.26
CA TYR A 616 11.41 0.38 -1.27
C TYR A 616 12.04 0.48 -2.67
N ARG A 617 13.35 0.21 -2.83
CA ARG A 617 14.05 0.19 -4.11
C ARG A 617 13.95 -1.19 -4.78
N PRO A 618 13.87 -1.27 -6.11
CA PRO A 618 13.89 -2.54 -6.83
C PRO A 618 15.12 -3.37 -6.50
N SER A 619 14.92 -4.67 -6.29
CA SER A 619 16.00 -5.57 -5.93
C SER A 619 15.81 -6.96 -6.52
N MET A 620 16.89 -7.55 -7.01
CA MET A 620 16.98 -8.97 -7.36
C MET A 620 17.37 -9.74 -6.10
N LEU A 621 16.63 -10.80 -5.76
CA LEU A 621 16.74 -11.47 -4.47
C LEU A 621 17.41 -12.83 -4.66
N TYR A 622 18.55 -13.03 -4.00
CA TYR A 622 19.35 -14.24 -4.05
C TYR A 622 19.40 -14.90 -2.68
N GLU A 623 19.36 -16.24 -2.64
CA GLU A 623 19.66 -17.06 -1.46
C GLU A 623 20.56 -18.23 -1.88
N ALA A 624 21.60 -18.52 -1.11
CA ALA A 624 22.63 -19.52 -1.42
C ALA A 624 23.20 -19.34 -2.86
N GLY A 625 23.41 -18.08 -3.27
CA GLY A 625 23.85 -17.71 -4.62
C GLY A 625 22.83 -17.91 -5.75
N ARG A 626 21.62 -18.42 -5.47
CA ARG A 626 20.55 -18.65 -6.46
C ARG A 626 19.50 -17.55 -6.41
N LEU A 627 19.12 -17.02 -7.58
CA LEU A 627 17.97 -16.12 -7.70
C LEU A 627 16.68 -16.82 -7.22
N VAL A 628 16.04 -16.27 -6.19
CA VAL A 628 14.74 -16.74 -5.66
C VAL A 628 13.55 -15.93 -6.19
N GLY A 629 13.80 -14.68 -6.59
CA GLY A 629 12.79 -13.77 -7.15
C GLY A 629 13.35 -12.35 -7.21
N CYS A 630 12.48 -11.35 -7.23
CA CYS A 630 12.87 -9.93 -7.16
C CYS A 630 11.79 -9.09 -6.50
N HIS A 631 12.10 -7.95 -5.89
CA HIS A 631 11.09 -6.93 -5.61
C HIS A 631 11.05 -5.90 -6.73
N HIS A 632 9.87 -5.72 -7.35
CA HIS A 632 9.56 -4.65 -8.31
C HIS A 632 10.54 -4.54 -9.51
N CYS A 633 11.19 -5.65 -9.89
CA CYS A 633 12.20 -5.64 -10.96
C CYS A 633 11.61 -5.66 -12.38
N LEU A 634 10.31 -5.97 -12.51
CA LEU A 634 9.60 -6.05 -13.79
C LEU A 634 10.28 -6.99 -14.82
N LEU A 635 11.00 -8.02 -14.36
CA LEU A 635 11.63 -9.02 -15.24
C LEU A 635 10.64 -10.15 -15.58
N PRO A 636 10.49 -10.54 -16.87
CA PRO A 636 9.75 -11.74 -17.23
C PRO A 636 10.47 -12.98 -16.67
N ASN A 637 9.69 -14.01 -16.33
CA ASN A 637 10.17 -15.28 -15.76
C ASN A 637 10.92 -15.16 -14.40
N VAL A 638 10.81 -14.03 -13.71
CA VAL A 638 11.27 -13.85 -12.32
C VAL A 638 10.06 -13.54 -11.44
N THR A 639 9.90 -14.26 -10.34
CA THR A 639 8.80 -14.05 -9.39
C THR A 639 8.95 -12.70 -8.69
N ASP A 640 7.94 -11.82 -8.78
CA ASP A 640 7.92 -10.60 -7.95
C ASP A 640 7.55 -10.98 -6.50
N LEU A 641 8.52 -10.87 -5.61
CA LEU A 641 8.44 -11.10 -4.18
C LEU A 641 8.33 -9.74 -3.49
N THR A 642 7.31 -9.58 -2.64
CA THR A 642 7.04 -8.34 -1.91
C THR A 642 8.28 -7.80 -1.16
N LEU A 643 8.39 -6.47 -1.03
CA LEU A 643 9.41 -5.80 -0.19
C LEU A 643 9.52 -6.36 1.25
N ARG A 644 8.42 -6.91 1.79
CA ARG A 644 8.37 -7.63 3.07
C ARG A 644 9.33 -8.83 3.12
N TYR A 645 9.52 -9.53 2.00
CA TYR A 645 10.38 -10.71 1.91
C TYR A 645 11.86 -10.32 2.02
N ALA A 646 12.29 -9.36 1.21
CA ALA A 646 13.66 -8.83 1.23
C ALA A 646 14.03 -8.28 2.61
N LEU A 647 13.17 -7.44 3.21
CA LEU A 647 13.40 -6.91 4.56
C LEU A 647 13.49 -8.02 5.62
N ARG A 648 12.64 -9.05 5.54
CA ARG A 648 12.63 -10.15 6.54
C ARG A 648 13.94 -10.90 6.53
N MET A 649 14.35 -11.35 5.35
CA MET A 649 15.53 -12.19 5.21
C MET A 649 16.81 -11.39 5.51
N ALA A 650 16.90 -10.14 5.06
CA ALA A 650 18.02 -9.26 5.41
C ALA A 650 18.09 -8.93 6.91
N THR A 651 16.95 -8.65 7.56
CA THR A 651 16.90 -8.45 9.02
C THR A 651 17.32 -9.71 9.77
N ARG A 652 16.83 -10.88 9.34
CA ARG A 652 17.19 -12.20 9.87
C ARG A 652 18.68 -12.50 9.73
N ALA A 653 19.27 -12.26 8.55
CA ALA A 653 20.69 -12.45 8.29
C ALA A 653 21.56 -11.52 9.15
N ALA A 654 21.18 -10.24 9.24
CA ALA A 654 21.87 -9.26 10.07
C ALA A 654 21.85 -9.64 11.55
N LEU A 655 20.68 -9.98 12.11
CA LEU A 655 20.56 -10.42 13.50
C LEU A 655 21.35 -11.71 13.76
N ARG A 656 21.32 -12.68 12.84
CA ARG A 656 22.13 -13.91 12.93
C ARG A 656 23.63 -13.62 12.92
N ALA A 657 24.09 -12.65 12.15
CA ALA A 657 25.51 -12.27 12.11
C ALA A 657 25.96 -11.55 13.39
N VAL A 658 25.14 -10.62 13.90
CA VAL A 658 25.42 -9.94 15.18
C VAL A 658 25.44 -10.95 16.35
N VAL A 659 24.53 -11.93 16.34
CA VAL A 659 24.50 -13.02 17.34
C VAL A 659 25.64 -14.03 17.15
N GLY A 660 25.98 -14.36 15.91
CA GLY A 660 27.01 -15.35 15.58
C GLY A 660 28.45 -14.86 15.72
N GLY A 661 28.67 -13.55 15.82
CA GLY A 661 30.00 -12.94 15.95
C GLY A 661 30.70 -13.18 17.30
N GLY A 662 30.02 -13.78 18.28
CA GLY A 662 30.62 -14.20 19.56
C GLY A 662 29.97 -13.56 20.80
N GLY A 663 30.36 -14.06 21.97
CA GLY A 663 29.80 -13.65 23.25
C GLY A 663 30.27 -12.27 23.72
N GLY A 664 29.33 -11.46 24.21
CA GLY A 664 29.60 -10.14 24.82
C GLY A 664 28.89 -8.97 24.13
N VAL A 665 28.54 -9.09 22.85
CA VAL A 665 27.84 -8.05 22.08
C VAL A 665 26.43 -7.80 22.64
N THR A 666 26.02 -6.54 22.69
CA THR A 666 24.62 -6.13 22.88
C THR A 666 24.00 -5.77 21.53
N ALA A 667 23.21 -6.68 20.97
CA ALA A 667 22.47 -6.49 19.72
C ALA A 667 21.22 -5.62 19.98
N VAL A 668 21.11 -4.48 19.30
CA VAL A 668 19.96 -3.57 19.37
C VAL A 668 19.31 -3.48 18.00
N LEU A 669 18.03 -3.86 17.86
CA LEU A 669 17.26 -3.57 16.64
C LEU A 669 16.41 -2.33 16.87
N ARG A 670 16.56 -1.30 16.01
CA ARG A 670 15.63 -0.17 15.94
C ARG A 670 14.63 -0.38 14.82
N THR A 671 13.34 -0.33 15.18
CA THR A 671 12.23 -0.50 14.23
C THR A 671 12.10 0.65 13.24
N VAL A 672 11.45 0.38 12.11
CA VAL A 672 11.16 1.31 11.00
C VAL A 672 10.74 2.71 11.49
N SER A 673 11.32 3.75 10.89
CA SER A 673 10.79 5.10 11.04
C SER A 673 9.90 5.40 9.82
N PRO A 674 8.63 5.78 10.02
CA PRO A 674 7.62 5.87 8.97
C PRO A 674 7.81 7.07 8.04
N SER A 675 7.20 7.01 6.86
CA SER A 675 7.17 8.13 5.91
C SER A 675 5.87 8.94 6.04
N GLN A 676 5.96 10.28 5.89
CA GLN A 676 4.86 11.20 6.22
C GLN A 676 4.75 12.33 5.18
N TYR A 677 3.90 12.11 4.16
CA TYR A 677 3.61 13.08 3.11
C TYR A 677 2.13 13.53 3.18
N GLU A 678 1.90 14.83 3.03
CA GLU A 678 0.58 15.44 2.84
C GLU A 678 0.48 16.00 1.41
N GLY A 679 -0.71 15.99 0.82
CA GLY A 679 -0.97 16.51 -0.53
C GLY A 679 -0.60 15.58 -1.70
N GLY A 680 0.11 14.48 -1.45
CA GLY A 680 0.49 13.48 -2.45
C GLY A 680 1.53 12.49 -1.92
N GLU A 681 2.02 11.61 -2.81
CA GLU A 681 3.19 10.77 -2.55
C GLU A 681 4.50 11.54 -2.73
N TRP A 682 5.61 11.00 -2.23
CA TRP A 682 6.97 11.57 -2.42
C TRP A 682 7.33 11.85 -3.89
N ASN A 683 6.76 11.08 -4.82
CA ASN A 683 6.92 11.21 -6.27
C ASN A 683 5.70 11.82 -6.99
N LYS A 684 4.73 12.36 -6.25
CA LYS A 684 3.47 12.97 -6.74
C LYS A 684 3.16 14.27 -5.97
N ASP A 685 4.15 15.16 -5.87
CA ASP A 685 4.11 16.47 -5.20
C ASP A 685 3.78 16.48 -3.69
N GLY A 686 3.80 15.33 -3.02
CA GLY A 686 3.66 15.21 -1.56
C GLY A 686 4.74 15.97 -0.78
N ASN A 687 4.36 16.54 0.36
CA ASN A 687 5.24 17.38 1.18
C ASN A 687 4.93 17.25 2.68
N CYS A 688 5.93 17.52 3.53
CA CYS A 688 5.78 17.54 4.98
C CYS A 688 5.54 19.00 5.43
N VAL A 689 4.29 19.43 5.57
CA VAL A 689 3.95 20.85 5.83
C VAL A 689 3.45 21.14 7.26
N ARG A 690 3.40 20.14 8.14
CA ARG A 690 2.93 20.31 9.52
C ARG A 690 3.98 21.03 10.38
N THR A 691 3.47 21.74 11.38
CA THR A 691 4.23 22.53 12.37
C THR A 691 4.05 22.03 13.82
N ARG A 692 3.27 20.95 14.00
CA ARG A 692 3.07 20.30 15.30
C ARG A 692 2.83 18.79 15.14
N PRO A 693 3.18 17.97 16.15
CA PRO A 693 2.85 16.55 16.17
C PRO A 693 1.35 16.28 16.00
N TYR A 694 1.03 15.08 15.54
CA TYR A 694 -0.30 14.50 15.74
C TYR A 694 -0.49 14.15 17.22
N ARG A 695 -1.72 14.28 17.73
CA ARG A 695 -2.09 13.72 19.04
C ARG A 695 -2.22 12.19 18.93
N ARG A 696 -2.17 11.48 20.07
CA ARG A 696 -2.41 10.03 20.12
C ARG A 696 -3.78 9.72 19.47
N GLY A 697 -3.80 8.84 18.47
CA GLY A 697 -5.00 8.49 17.70
C GLY A 697 -5.36 9.41 16.53
N GLU A 698 -4.74 10.59 16.34
CA GLU A 698 -4.95 11.41 15.12
C GLU A 698 -4.28 10.81 13.88
N LYS A 699 -3.24 9.98 14.07
CA LYS A 699 -2.56 9.22 13.02
C LYS A 699 -2.23 7.82 13.53
N THR A 700 -2.63 6.81 12.78
CA THR A 700 -2.40 5.38 13.06
C THR A 700 -1.26 4.81 12.21
N LEU A 701 -0.64 3.75 12.70
CA LEU A 701 0.32 2.93 11.95
C LEU A 701 -0.44 1.94 11.07
N GLN A 702 -0.29 2.03 9.75
CA GLN A 702 -1.04 1.27 8.75
C GLN A 702 -0.16 1.00 7.52
N GLY A 703 -0.56 0.07 6.66
CA GLY A 703 0.14 -0.21 5.40
C GLY A 703 1.57 -0.72 5.58
N VAL A 704 2.48 -0.34 4.67
CA VAL A 704 3.86 -0.86 4.61
C VAL A 704 4.63 -0.57 5.90
N GLU A 705 4.40 0.58 6.53
CA GLU A 705 5.00 0.94 7.81
C GLU A 705 4.57 -0.01 8.96
N LEU A 706 3.31 -0.46 9.00
CA LEU A 706 2.84 -1.47 9.96
C LEU A 706 3.44 -2.86 9.66
N ASP A 707 3.53 -3.19 8.37
CA ASP A 707 4.10 -4.46 7.90
C ASP A 707 5.58 -4.57 8.28
N PHE A 708 6.36 -3.51 8.02
CA PHE A 708 7.79 -3.44 8.33
C PHE A 708 8.06 -3.49 9.83
N HIS A 709 7.27 -2.75 10.64
CA HIS A 709 7.34 -2.80 12.09
C HIS A 709 7.11 -4.22 12.62
N THR A 710 5.97 -4.80 12.28
CA THR A 710 5.56 -6.15 12.71
C THR A 710 6.64 -7.17 12.39
N LEU A 711 7.10 -7.17 11.14
CA LEU A 711 8.05 -8.14 10.61
C LEU A 711 9.48 -7.98 11.17
N GLN A 712 9.90 -6.76 11.53
CA GLN A 712 11.15 -6.54 12.25
C GLN A 712 11.09 -7.04 13.70
N VAL A 713 9.95 -6.87 14.37
CA VAL A 713 9.72 -7.37 15.75
C VAL A 713 9.69 -8.91 15.78
N GLU A 714 9.04 -9.55 14.80
CA GLU A 714 9.02 -11.01 14.65
C GLU A 714 10.43 -11.62 14.54
N GLU A 715 11.26 -11.10 13.63
CA GLU A 715 12.63 -11.60 13.43
C GLU A 715 13.57 -11.28 14.60
N PHE A 716 13.37 -10.14 15.28
CA PHE A 716 14.07 -9.83 16.54
C PHE A 716 13.80 -10.88 17.61
N GLU A 717 12.54 -11.22 17.83
CA GLU A 717 12.17 -12.20 18.85
C GLU A 717 12.56 -13.62 18.46
N ALA A 718 12.55 -13.97 17.16
CA ALA A 718 13.10 -15.23 16.66
C ALA A 718 14.60 -15.37 16.97
N ALA A 719 15.39 -14.31 16.74
CA ALA A 719 16.80 -14.28 17.12
C ALA A 719 16.99 -14.36 18.65
N LYS A 720 16.21 -13.60 19.42
CA LYS A 720 16.26 -13.58 20.90
C LYS A 720 15.92 -14.95 21.50
N ARG A 721 14.93 -15.68 20.96
CA ARG A 721 14.64 -17.07 21.32
C ARG A 721 15.82 -18.01 21.02
N ALA A 722 16.45 -17.88 19.86
CA ALA A 722 17.59 -18.71 19.48
C ALA A 722 18.80 -18.50 20.41
N VAL A 723 19.04 -17.26 20.87
CA VAL A 723 20.05 -16.95 21.89
C VAL A 723 19.70 -17.60 23.23
N THR A 724 18.47 -17.45 23.73
CA THR A 724 18.05 -18.05 25.01
C THR A 724 18.12 -19.58 24.98
N ALA A 725 17.76 -20.21 23.86
CA ALA A 725 17.76 -21.67 23.71
C ALA A 725 19.17 -22.30 23.60
N SER A 726 20.20 -21.52 23.28
CA SER A 726 21.58 -22.01 23.04
C SER A 726 22.52 -21.82 24.25
N GLY A 727 21.95 -21.73 25.47
CA GLY A 727 22.62 -21.35 26.72
C GLY A 727 23.69 -22.29 27.29
N GLY A 728 24.75 -22.60 26.53
CA GLY A 728 25.91 -23.39 26.96
C GLY A 728 27.20 -22.56 27.06
N SER A 729 27.53 -22.10 28.27
CA SER A 729 28.89 -21.69 28.71
C SER A 729 29.78 -20.94 27.70
N GLY A 730 29.56 -19.63 27.46
CA GLY A 730 30.43 -18.87 26.55
C GLY A 730 30.18 -17.38 26.35
N GLY A 731 29.52 -16.70 27.30
CA GLY A 731 29.14 -15.28 27.16
C GLY A 731 27.89 -15.09 26.28
N ALA A 732 26.74 -14.78 26.90
CA ALA A 732 25.50 -14.60 26.16
C ALA A 732 25.46 -13.23 25.45
N VAL A 733 25.05 -13.21 24.17
CA VAL A 733 24.71 -11.97 23.44
C VAL A 733 23.45 -11.36 24.04
N ARG A 734 23.48 -10.07 24.38
CA ARG A 734 22.30 -9.39 24.93
C ARG A 734 21.46 -8.81 23.80
N MET A 735 20.20 -9.23 23.65
CA MET A 735 19.29 -8.68 22.65
C MET A 735 18.35 -7.62 23.25
N MET A 736 18.21 -6.48 22.57
CA MET A 736 17.33 -5.37 22.96
C MET A 736 16.55 -4.83 21.75
N LEU A 737 15.26 -4.59 21.93
CA LEU A 737 14.41 -3.93 20.94
C LEU A 737 14.34 -2.43 21.28
N MET A 738 14.58 -1.58 20.29
CA MET A 738 14.37 -0.13 20.37
C MET A 738 13.18 0.21 19.48
N ASP A 739 11.96 0.03 20.00
CA ASP A 739 10.77 0.21 19.19
C ASP A 739 10.40 1.69 19.05
N THR A 740 10.80 2.33 17.96
CA THR A 740 10.56 3.77 17.74
C THR A 740 9.33 4.06 16.89
N THR A 741 8.69 3.06 16.28
CA THR A 741 7.70 3.29 15.22
C THR A 741 6.46 4.07 15.73
N GLU A 742 5.91 3.67 16.89
CA GLU A 742 4.75 4.35 17.50
C GLU A 742 5.07 5.79 17.94
N ALA A 743 6.27 6.04 18.45
CA ALA A 743 6.73 7.38 18.79
C ALA A 743 6.97 8.26 17.53
N MET A 744 7.37 7.68 16.40
CA MET A 744 7.68 8.43 15.18
C MET A 744 6.45 8.66 14.28
N ILE A 745 5.43 7.77 14.28
CA ILE A 745 4.25 7.89 13.38
C ILE A 745 3.41 9.16 13.63
N VAL A 746 3.60 9.82 14.77
CA VAL A 746 2.97 11.09 15.13
C VAL A 746 3.82 12.34 14.84
N ARG A 747 5.09 12.22 14.41
CA ARG A 747 6.07 13.33 14.28
C ARG A 747 6.19 13.96 12.89
N ALA A 748 5.07 14.16 12.21
CA ALA A 748 5.02 14.76 10.86
C ALA A 748 5.43 16.24 10.80
N ASP A 749 5.64 16.88 11.94
CA ASP A 749 6.28 18.18 12.11
C ASP A 749 7.81 18.14 12.03
N ALA A 750 8.45 17.00 12.33
CA ALA A 750 9.90 16.90 12.48
C ALA A 750 10.66 16.81 11.15
N HIS A 751 10.00 16.47 10.04
CA HIS A 751 10.66 16.23 8.75
C HIS A 751 11.29 17.51 8.12
N PRO A 752 12.34 17.37 7.28
CA PRO A 752 13.05 18.51 6.67
C PRO A 752 12.23 19.39 5.72
N SER A 753 11.21 18.82 5.04
CA SER A 753 10.30 19.51 4.10
C SER A 753 10.94 20.06 2.80
N ARG A 754 10.11 20.36 1.79
CA ARG A 754 10.51 20.90 0.48
C ARG A 754 11.20 22.27 0.56
N SER A 755 11.10 22.96 1.70
CA SER A 755 11.73 24.27 1.97
C SER A 755 13.26 24.27 1.77
N MET A 756 13.95 23.19 2.15
CA MET A 756 15.42 23.12 2.03
C MET A 756 15.95 23.21 0.60
N MET A 757 15.20 22.71 -0.38
CA MET A 757 15.72 22.51 -1.74
C MET A 757 16.06 23.82 -2.47
N LYS A 758 15.50 24.96 -2.04
CA LYS A 758 15.72 26.27 -2.69
C LYS A 758 17.11 26.88 -2.52
N PHE A 759 17.91 26.42 -1.55
CA PHE A 759 19.26 26.96 -1.31
C PHE A 759 20.40 26.08 -1.82
N HIS A 760 20.13 24.81 -2.13
CA HIS A 760 21.14 23.86 -2.62
C HIS A 760 21.63 24.15 -4.07
N GLU A 761 20.93 25.03 -4.80
CA GLU A 761 21.37 25.52 -6.12
C GLU A 761 22.38 26.70 -6.03
N VAL A 762 22.55 27.32 -4.86
CA VAL A 762 23.36 28.55 -4.70
C VAL A 762 24.84 28.27 -4.41
N ILE A 763 25.19 27.07 -3.89
CA ILE A 763 26.57 26.72 -3.50
C ILE A 763 27.06 25.48 -4.25
N LYS A 764 27.32 25.64 -5.55
CA LYS A 764 28.16 24.72 -6.35
C LYS A 764 29.18 25.45 -7.22
N LEU A 765 30.00 26.29 -6.58
CA LEU A 765 31.33 26.61 -7.10
C LEU A 765 32.26 25.41 -6.83
N PRO A 766 33.01 24.89 -7.82
CA PRO A 766 33.80 23.67 -7.64
C PRO A 766 35.07 23.92 -6.83
N SER A 767 35.12 23.40 -5.60
CA SER A 767 36.33 23.43 -4.77
C SER A 767 37.36 22.40 -5.25
N ILE A 768 38.17 22.78 -6.24
CA ILE A 768 39.36 22.02 -6.65
C ILE A 768 40.55 22.44 -5.77
N ALA A 769 40.62 21.91 -4.54
CA ALA A 769 41.87 21.79 -3.77
C ALA A 769 41.66 20.99 -2.47
N HIS A 770 42.32 19.81 -2.36
CA HIS A 770 43.21 19.45 -1.24
C HIS A 770 43.75 18.02 -1.36
N TYR A 771 44.69 17.82 -2.28
CA TYR A 771 45.71 16.75 -2.22
C TYR A 771 46.96 17.28 -2.93
N GLY A 772 48.12 17.25 -2.26
CA GLY A 772 49.39 17.73 -2.86
C GLY A 772 50.26 18.63 -2.00
N LEU A 773 50.47 18.33 -0.72
CA LEU A 773 51.49 19.02 0.08
C LEU A 773 52.91 18.50 -0.29
N ARG A 774 53.63 19.18 -1.18
CA ARG A 774 55.10 19.00 -1.34
C ARG A 774 55.78 20.19 -2.03
N TYR A 775 56.88 20.64 -1.42
CA TYR A 775 57.92 21.59 -1.87
C TYR A 775 57.67 23.12 -1.80
N VAL A 776 58.33 23.72 -0.79
CA VAL A 776 59.19 24.93 -0.84
C VAL A 776 58.57 26.33 -1.12
N LEU A 777 58.45 27.11 -0.04
CA LEU A 777 58.99 28.49 0.24
C LEU A 777 59.40 29.44 -0.94
N PRO A 778 59.40 30.78 -0.73
CA PRO A 778 58.44 31.62 0.01
C PRO A 778 58.17 33.05 -0.56
N ALA A 779 57.11 33.71 -0.07
CA ALA A 779 56.97 35.15 0.19
C ALA A 779 57.00 36.23 -0.95
N ALA A 780 56.29 37.35 -0.66
CA ALA A 780 56.31 38.67 -1.32
C ALA A 780 55.72 38.74 -2.77
N ALA A 781 55.17 39.85 -3.27
CA ALA A 781 54.87 41.18 -2.70
C ALA A 781 53.79 41.93 -3.55
N VAL A 782 53.30 43.10 -3.06
CA VAL A 782 52.85 44.31 -3.84
C VAL A 782 51.99 44.09 -5.11
N ALA A 783 50.72 44.49 -5.25
CA ALA A 783 49.91 45.58 -4.67
C ALA A 783 50.29 47.03 -5.08
N ALA A 784 50.05 47.43 -6.34
CA ALA A 784 50.09 48.84 -6.79
C ALA A 784 49.29 49.08 -8.10
N CYS A 785 49.01 50.36 -8.41
CA CYS A 785 48.51 50.92 -9.69
C CYS A 785 47.19 50.33 -10.24
N VAL A 786 46.00 50.91 -10.03
CA VAL A 786 45.55 52.32 -10.09
C VAL A 786 45.65 52.93 -11.50
N LEU A 787 44.46 53.23 -12.05
CA LEU A 787 44.04 54.25 -13.04
C LEU A 787 45.10 55.10 -13.77
N VAL A 788 44.85 55.40 -15.06
CA VAL A 788 44.57 56.77 -15.62
C VAL A 788 44.60 56.78 -17.18
N LEU A 789 43.68 57.52 -17.82
CA LEU A 789 43.53 57.83 -19.28
C LEU A 789 43.35 56.64 -20.26
N ALA A 790 42.44 56.57 -21.24
CA ALA A 790 41.42 57.45 -21.86
C ALA A 790 41.78 58.29 -23.12
N ALA A 791 40.97 58.07 -24.17
CA ALA A 791 40.60 58.93 -25.30
C ALA A 791 41.48 59.00 -26.58
N VAL A 792 40.82 59.45 -27.68
CA VAL A 792 41.33 59.80 -29.04
C VAL A 792 41.68 58.58 -29.94
N SER A 793 41.10 58.39 -31.16
CA SER A 793 39.99 59.06 -31.87
C SER A 793 39.34 58.21 -33.00
N LEU A 794 38.12 58.63 -33.40
CA LEU A 794 37.28 58.19 -34.56
C LEU A 794 37.81 58.73 -35.93
N PRO A 795 37.23 58.49 -37.16
CA PRO A 795 35.80 58.22 -37.47
C PRO A 795 35.35 57.38 -38.72
N GLY A 796 34.03 57.16 -38.83
CA GLY A 796 33.25 56.73 -40.03
C GLY A 796 32.05 55.84 -39.61
N ARG A 797 30.75 56.19 -39.65
CA ARG A 797 29.84 56.77 -40.69
C ARG A 797 29.69 55.83 -41.92
N VAL A 798 28.50 55.54 -42.47
CA VAL A 798 27.18 56.25 -42.51
C VAL A 798 25.95 55.26 -42.33
N PRO A 799 24.64 55.48 -42.69
CA PRO A 799 23.52 55.08 -41.79
C PRO A 799 22.36 54.21 -42.38
N LEU A 800 21.31 54.00 -41.56
CA LEU A 800 19.93 53.57 -41.94
C LEU A 800 19.20 54.63 -42.79
N PRO A 801 18.17 54.26 -43.60
CA PRO A 801 16.76 54.56 -43.19
C PRO A 801 15.74 53.44 -43.64
N PRO A 802 14.45 53.65 -44.04
CA PRO A 802 13.32 53.08 -43.28
C PRO A 802 12.18 52.35 -44.07
N LEU A 803 11.16 51.92 -43.31
CA LEU A 803 9.75 51.59 -43.65
C LEU A 803 9.22 51.85 -45.08
N LEU A 804 8.54 50.86 -45.69
CA LEU A 804 7.09 50.89 -46.07
C LEU A 804 6.62 49.70 -46.95
N ALA A 805 5.38 49.25 -46.71
CA ALA A 805 4.44 48.54 -47.61
C ALA A 805 4.89 47.21 -48.32
N PRO A 806 3.93 46.42 -48.84
CA PRO A 806 3.51 46.61 -50.23
C PRO A 806 1.99 46.48 -50.50
N GLU A 807 1.51 47.09 -51.58
CA GLU A 807 0.18 46.85 -52.17
C GLU A 807 0.28 46.11 -53.53
N VAL A 808 -0.70 45.23 -53.75
CA VAL A 808 -1.41 44.91 -55.02
C VAL A 808 -0.70 45.17 -56.37
N THR A 809 -0.47 44.12 -57.17
CA THR A 809 -0.88 43.93 -58.61
C THR A 809 -0.08 42.78 -59.29
N LYS A 810 -0.47 42.18 -60.43
CA LYS A 810 -1.78 41.61 -60.85
C LYS A 810 -1.63 40.75 -62.14
N ASN A 811 -2.10 39.49 -62.14
CA ASN A 811 -2.27 38.60 -63.33
C ASN A 811 -0.97 38.30 -64.12
N THR A 812 -0.88 37.44 -65.14
CA THR A 812 -1.81 36.57 -65.93
C THR A 812 -1.22 35.14 -66.01
N ALA A 813 -1.94 34.05 -65.71
CA ALA A 813 -2.94 33.32 -66.52
C ALA A 813 -2.34 32.07 -67.20
N ASP A 814 -3.21 31.18 -67.68
CA ASP A 814 -2.99 29.81 -68.20
C ASP A 814 -2.59 28.73 -67.15
N GLY A 815 -3.28 27.59 -67.05
CA GLY A 815 -4.54 27.18 -67.70
C GLY A 815 -4.95 25.73 -67.38
N VAL A 816 -6.26 25.42 -67.49
CA VAL A 816 -6.97 24.15 -67.15
C VAL A 816 -7.52 24.09 -65.71
N GLY A 817 -8.77 23.64 -65.58
CA GLY A 817 -9.61 23.85 -64.40
C GLY A 817 -9.69 22.68 -63.41
N GLY A 818 -9.84 23.04 -62.13
CA GLY A 818 -10.25 22.19 -61.01
C GLY A 818 -11.08 23.04 -60.03
N ASP A 819 -11.95 22.40 -59.25
CA ASP A 819 -12.96 23.09 -58.43
C ASP A 819 -12.34 23.90 -57.26
N ARG A 820 -12.97 25.02 -56.89
CA ARG A 820 -12.51 25.95 -55.84
C ARG A 820 -13.18 25.67 -54.50
N SER A 821 -12.81 24.57 -53.86
CA SER A 821 -13.11 24.35 -52.44
C SER A 821 -12.18 25.19 -51.53
N GLY A 822 -12.66 25.50 -50.33
CA GLY A 822 -11.90 26.28 -49.34
C GLY A 822 -10.82 25.44 -48.64
N CYS A 823 -9.75 26.11 -48.22
CA CYS A 823 -8.67 25.54 -47.39
C CYS A 823 -9.22 24.76 -46.17
N ASP A 824 -9.00 23.44 -46.15
CA ASP A 824 -9.22 22.61 -44.97
C ASP A 824 -7.90 22.48 -44.20
N ILE A 825 -7.78 23.24 -43.10
CA ILE A 825 -6.58 23.21 -42.24
C ILE A 825 -6.37 21.87 -41.52
N PHE A 826 -7.32 20.94 -41.59
CA PHE A 826 -7.26 19.62 -40.96
C PHE A 826 -6.83 18.49 -41.92
N LYS A 827 -6.69 18.79 -43.22
CA LYS A 827 -6.23 17.86 -44.26
C LYS A 827 -4.88 18.31 -44.79
N GLY A 828 -3.94 17.38 -44.97
CA GLY A 828 -2.57 17.72 -45.38
C GLY A 828 -1.53 16.71 -44.90
N GLU A 829 -0.29 17.22 -44.74
CA GLU A 829 0.88 16.42 -44.38
C GLU A 829 1.83 17.18 -43.44
N TRP A 830 2.69 16.44 -42.74
CA TRP A 830 3.79 17.05 -41.99
C TRP A 830 5.02 17.25 -42.85
N VAL A 831 5.55 18.47 -42.86
CA VAL A 831 6.79 18.82 -43.56
C VAL A 831 7.89 19.23 -42.58
N PRO A 832 9.18 18.99 -42.91
CA PRO A 832 10.29 19.47 -42.11
C PRO A 832 10.21 20.99 -41.97
N ASP A 833 10.42 21.48 -40.75
CA ASP A 833 10.46 22.90 -40.50
C ASP A 833 11.84 23.48 -40.83
N MET A 834 11.90 24.16 -41.97
CA MET A 834 13.12 24.76 -42.50
C MET A 834 13.41 26.17 -41.94
N SER A 835 12.65 26.63 -40.93
CA SER A 835 12.80 27.99 -40.36
C SER A 835 14.12 28.22 -39.65
N GLY A 836 14.73 27.15 -39.11
CA GLY A 836 15.89 27.23 -38.23
C GLY A 836 15.58 27.74 -36.81
N GLU A 837 14.34 28.10 -36.50
CA GLU A 837 13.94 28.56 -35.16
C GLU A 837 14.10 27.45 -34.11
N PRO A 838 14.47 27.78 -32.86
CA PRO A 838 14.37 26.85 -31.75
C PRO A 838 12.90 26.47 -31.48
N PRO A 839 12.64 25.36 -30.76
CA PRO A 839 11.28 25.04 -30.32
C PRO A 839 10.68 26.20 -29.50
N PRO A 840 9.35 26.40 -29.53
CA PRO A 840 8.71 27.59 -28.97
C PRO A 840 8.89 27.72 -27.45
N TYR A 841 9.09 26.61 -26.76
CA TYR A 841 9.40 26.54 -25.32
C TYR A 841 10.19 25.26 -25.02
N THR A 842 10.75 25.17 -23.81
CA THR A 842 11.39 23.97 -23.24
C THR A 842 10.87 23.72 -21.82
N GLY A 843 11.28 22.60 -21.19
CA GLY A 843 11.07 22.34 -19.76
C GLY A 843 11.74 23.35 -18.80
N GLU A 844 12.61 24.22 -19.31
CA GLU A 844 13.20 25.34 -18.56
C GLU A 844 12.37 26.61 -18.72
N SER A 845 11.85 26.88 -19.93
CA SER A 845 11.09 28.11 -20.21
C SER A 845 9.59 28.00 -19.89
N CYS A 846 9.06 26.78 -19.73
CA CYS A 846 7.68 26.54 -19.30
C CYS A 846 7.62 25.78 -17.96
N PRO A 847 7.30 26.46 -16.84
CA PRO A 847 7.26 25.84 -15.51
C PRO A 847 5.99 24.99 -15.27
N VAL A 848 5.17 24.72 -16.30
CA VAL A 848 3.92 23.96 -16.18
C VAL A 848 3.85 22.70 -17.06
N ILE A 849 4.98 22.28 -17.67
CA ILE A 849 5.01 20.96 -18.32
C ILE A 849 4.90 19.89 -17.24
N HIS A 850 3.74 19.25 -17.14
CA HIS A 850 3.55 18.08 -16.29
C HIS A 850 4.54 16.97 -16.71
N GLY A 851 5.35 16.49 -15.76
CA GLY A 851 6.58 15.73 -16.02
C GLY A 851 6.50 14.71 -17.17
N HIS A 852 5.48 13.84 -17.19
CA HIS A 852 5.31 12.81 -18.23
C HIS A 852 5.24 13.30 -19.69
N TYR A 853 5.13 14.60 -19.94
CA TYR A 853 5.18 15.20 -21.28
C TYR A 853 6.53 15.87 -21.61
N ASP A 854 7.42 16.07 -20.63
CA ASP A 854 8.72 16.74 -20.79
C ASP A 854 9.82 15.77 -21.26
N CYS A 855 9.67 15.31 -22.50
CA CYS A 855 10.59 14.35 -23.11
C CYS A 855 12.04 14.87 -23.21
N MET A 856 12.24 16.19 -23.23
CA MET A 856 13.58 16.82 -23.28
C MET A 856 14.28 16.71 -21.93
N ARG A 857 13.64 17.12 -20.84
CA ARG A 857 14.13 16.96 -19.46
C ARG A 857 14.38 15.50 -19.10
N TYR A 858 13.62 14.61 -19.73
CA TYR A 858 13.73 13.16 -19.60
C TYR A 858 14.57 12.50 -20.70
N GLY A 859 15.51 13.26 -21.29
CA GLY A 859 16.67 12.71 -21.98
C GLY A 859 16.38 12.09 -23.34
N ARG A 860 15.30 12.49 -24.03
CA ARG A 860 15.02 12.02 -25.39
C ARG A 860 16.09 12.52 -26.37
N PRO A 861 16.89 11.64 -27.00
CA PRO A 861 18.02 12.04 -27.83
C PRO A 861 17.58 12.50 -29.24
N ASP A 862 16.49 11.93 -29.75
CA ASP A 862 16.02 12.12 -31.11
C ASP A 862 15.11 13.35 -31.24
N LEU A 863 15.63 14.53 -30.89
CA LEU A 863 14.93 15.84 -30.92
C LEU A 863 14.54 16.32 -32.34
N GLY A 864 14.44 15.42 -33.33
CA GLY A 864 13.89 15.70 -34.65
C GLY A 864 12.38 15.89 -34.64
N TYR A 865 11.64 15.28 -33.70
CA TYR A 865 10.17 15.33 -33.68
C TYR A 865 9.59 16.74 -33.47
N VAL A 866 10.36 17.70 -32.91
CA VAL A 866 9.92 19.11 -32.79
C VAL A 866 10.17 19.95 -34.03
N ARG A 867 10.89 19.43 -35.03
CA ARG A 867 11.26 20.15 -36.27
C ARG A 867 10.30 19.86 -37.43
N TRP A 868 9.01 19.78 -37.13
CA TRP A 868 7.97 19.48 -38.11
C TRP A 868 6.82 20.47 -37.97
N ARG A 869 6.35 21.01 -39.10
CA ARG A 869 5.15 21.84 -39.18
C ARG A 869 4.08 21.12 -40.00
N TRP A 870 2.83 21.26 -39.59
CA TRP A 870 1.69 20.80 -40.39
C TRP A 870 1.49 21.72 -41.59
N ARG A 871 1.36 21.14 -42.79
CA ARG A 871 1.05 21.84 -44.04
C ARG A 871 -0.32 21.37 -44.55
N PRO A 872 -1.33 22.25 -44.52
CA PRO A 872 -2.62 21.95 -45.13
C PRO A 872 -2.55 21.70 -46.65
N ASP A 873 -3.51 20.91 -47.13
CA ASP A 873 -3.80 20.75 -48.56
C ASP A 873 -4.31 22.08 -49.18
N GLY A 874 -4.28 22.19 -50.50
CA GLY A 874 -4.84 23.34 -51.23
C GLY A 874 -4.00 24.63 -51.18
N GLY A 875 -2.77 24.58 -50.66
CA GLY A 875 -1.79 25.67 -50.78
C GLY A 875 -1.97 26.84 -49.81
N CYS A 876 -2.78 26.68 -48.76
CA CYS A 876 -2.93 27.67 -47.69
C CYS A 876 -1.88 27.49 -46.58
N GLU A 877 -1.39 28.60 -46.03
CA GLU A 877 -0.43 28.57 -44.92
C GLU A 877 -1.11 28.68 -43.54
N MET A 878 -1.02 27.61 -42.74
CA MET A 878 -1.28 27.70 -41.31
C MET A 878 -0.13 28.45 -40.63
N ARG A 879 -0.46 29.59 -39.99
CA ARG A 879 0.49 30.39 -39.20
C ARG A 879 0.79 29.72 -37.85
N ARG A 880 2.03 29.86 -37.38
CA ARG A 880 2.47 29.50 -36.02
C ARG A 880 1.70 30.28 -34.95
N PHE A 881 1.58 29.69 -33.77
CA PHE A 881 0.97 30.27 -32.58
C PHE A 881 1.70 31.55 -32.11
N ASP A 882 1.05 32.70 -32.31
CA ASP A 882 1.48 33.98 -31.74
C ASP A 882 0.85 34.16 -30.35
N ALA A 883 1.69 34.01 -29.32
CA ALA A 883 1.29 34.13 -27.93
C ALA A 883 0.76 35.52 -27.56
N ALA A 884 1.35 36.59 -28.10
CA ALA A 884 0.93 37.96 -27.81
C ALA A 884 -0.42 38.26 -28.47
N ARG A 885 -0.61 37.84 -29.72
CA ARG A 885 -1.89 37.97 -30.45
C ARG A 885 -2.98 37.09 -29.85
N PHE A 886 -2.67 35.90 -29.34
CA PHE A 886 -3.65 35.07 -28.61
C PHE A 886 -4.08 35.72 -27.30
N LEU A 887 -3.11 36.14 -26.46
CA LEU A 887 -3.40 36.86 -25.22
C LEU A 887 -4.23 38.13 -25.46
N ALA A 888 -3.92 38.89 -26.52
CA ALA A 888 -4.66 40.09 -26.90
C ALA A 888 -6.11 39.79 -27.32
N ALA A 889 -6.33 38.82 -28.22
CA ALA A 889 -7.68 38.45 -28.70
C ALA A 889 -8.55 37.80 -27.60
N MET A 890 -7.89 37.09 -26.68
CA MET A 890 -8.52 36.39 -25.55
C MET A 890 -8.52 37.23 -24.26
N ARG A 891 -8.21 38.53 -24.35
CA ARG A 891 -8.19 39.46 -23.20
C ARG A 891 -9.53 39.45 -22.46
N GLY A 892 -9.47 39.12 -21.17
CA GLY A 892 -10.59 39.01 -20.25
C GLY A 892 -11.40 37.71 -20.37
N ARG A 893 -11.04 36.79 -21.27
CA ARG A 893 -11.83 35.58 -21.56
C ARG A 893 -11.41 34.38 -20.71
N SER A 894 -12.12 33.29 -20.90
CA SER A 894 -11.88 32.02 -20.20
C SER A 894 -12.01 30.82 -21.14
N VAL A 895 -11.04 29.90 -21.05
CA VAL A 895 -10.95 28.67 -21.85
C VAL A 895 -10.96 27.45 -20.92
N ALA A 896 -11.86 26.51 -21.15
CA ALA A 896 -11.89 25.20 -20.49
C ALA A 896 -11.56 24.08 -21.47
N PHE A 897 -10.65 23.19 -21.09
CA PHE A 897 -10.48 21.87 -21.71
C PHE A 897 -11.25 20.86 -20.86
N VAL A 898 -12.07 20.03 -21.50
CA VAL A 898 -12.95 19.05 -20.83
C VAL A 898 -12.73 17.68 -21.46
N GLY A 899 -12.30 16.72 -20.65
CA GLY A 899 -12.16 15.34 -21.12
C GLY A 899 -11.07 14.53 -20.40
N ASP A 900 -10.40 13.68 -21.18
CA ASP A 900 -9.35 12.79 -20.68
C ASP A 900 -7.97 13.46 -20.60
N SER A 901 -6.93 12.66 -20.39
CA SER A 901 -5.55 13.13 -20.28
C SER A 901 -5.01 13.81 -21.55
N LEU A 902 -5.61 13.58 -22.73
CA LEU A 902 -5.23 14.27 -23.97
C LEU A 902 -5.78 15.70 -24.02
N ALA A 903 -6.95 15.95 -23.42
CA ALA A 903 -7.45 17.31 -23.22
C ALA A 903 -6.48 18.12 -22.33
N ARG A 904 -5.96 17.51 -21.26
CA ARG A 904 -4.93 18.11 -20.40
C ARG A 904 -3.59 18.27 -21.11
N ASN A 905 -3.20 17.32 -21.97
CA ASN A 905 -1.97 17.40 -22.78
C ASN A 905 -1.97 18.62 -23.72
N GLN A 906 -3.11 18.91 -24.38
CA GLN A 906 -3.26 20.12 -25.19
C GLN A 906 -3.30 21.39 -24.33
N MET A 907 -3.94 21.35 -23.16
CA MET A 907 -4.01 22.48 -22.24
C MET A 907 -2.61 22.91 -21.77
N HIS A 908 -1.74 21.97 -21.38
CA HIS A 908 -0.36 22.29 -20.98
C HIS A 908 0.45 22.88 -22.14
N SER A 909 0.32 22.34 -23.36
CA SER A 909 0.90 22.96 -24.57
C SER A 909 0.46 24.42 -24.72
N LEU A 910 -0.85 24.70 -24.60
CA LEU A 910 -1.38 26.06 -24.75
C LEU A 910 -0.80 27.01 -23.70
N VAL A 911 -0.73 26.60 -22.44
CA VAL A 911 -0.19 27.43 -21.36
C VAL A 911 1.32 27.66 -21.53
N CYS A 912 2.08 26.70 -22.05
CA CYS A 912 3.49 26.88 -22.41
C CYS A 912 3.72 27.77 -23.63
N LEU A 913 2.88 27.67 -24.66
CA LEU A 913 2.91 28.59 -25.80
C LEU A 913 2.64 30.03 -25.34
N LEU A 914 1.70 30.22 -24.41
CA LEU A 914 1.37 31.53 -23.83
C LEU A 914 2.44 32.05 -22.85
N SER A 915 3.18 31.17 -22.15
CA SER A 915 4.20 31.57 -21.18
C SER A 915 5.37 32.37 -21.80
N ARG A 916 5.53 32.28 -23.13
CA ARG A 916 6.46 33.08 -23.94
C ARG A 916 6.16 34.60 -23.89
N ALA A 917 4.90 34.99 -23.69
CA ALA A 917 4.45 36.38 -23.71
C ALA A 917 3.97 36.89 -22.34
N GLU A 918 3.49 36.00 -21.46
CA GLU A 918 3.12 36.34 -20.08
C GLU A 918 3.23 35.10 -19.16
N ARG A 919 3.85 35.23 -17.99
CA ARG A 919 3.94 34.11 -17.03
C ARG A 919 2.56 33.77 -16.45
N PRO A 920 2.14 32.50 -16.45
CA PRO A 920 0.89 32.09 -15.81
C PRO A 920 1.01 32.08 -14.27
N ALA A 921 -0.07 32.44 -13.58
CA ALA A 921 -0.25 32.23 -12.14
C ALA A 921 -1.27 31.11 -11.88
N PRO A 922 -1.14 30.29 -10.81
CA PRO A 922 -2.15 29.29 -10.45
C PRO A 922 -3.49 29.93 -10.07
N TRP A 923 -4.61 29.36 -10.52
CA TRP A 923 -5.95 29.88 -10.25
C TRP A 923 -6.70 28.99 -9.25
N THR A 924 -6.59 29.34 -7.96
CA THR A 924 -7.14 28.64 -6.76
C THR A 924 -6.47 27.29 -6.43
N ASN A 925 -6.85 26.67 -5.30
CA ASN A 925 -6.32 25.38 -4.81
C ASN A 925 -6.75 24.15 -5.65
N GLY A 926 -7.15 24.34 -6.92
CA GLY A 926 -7.51 23.29 -7.86
C GLY A 926 -6.37 22.95 -8.81
N SER A 927 -6.13 21.66 -9.08
CA SER A 927 -4.84 21.16 -9.59
C SER A 927 -4.45 21.58 -11.02
N TYR A 928 -5.36 22.10 -11.86
CA TYR A 928 -5.11 22.33 -13.30
C TYR A 928 -5.79 23.59 -13.85
N ALA A 929 -5.57 24.74 -13.22
CA ALA A 929 -6.03 26.04 -13.75
C ALA A 929 -5.00 27.16 -13.60
N TYR A 930 -4.90 27.98 -14.63
CA TYR A 930 -3.91 29.04 -14.80
C TYR A 930 -4.56 30.35 -15.23
N ARG A 931 -3.99 31.47 -14.78
CA ARG A 931 -4.45 32.83 -15.08
C ARG A 931 -3.30 33.71 -15.54
N PHE A 932 -3.53 34.44 -16.62
CA PHE A 932 -2.63 35.45 -17.18
C PHE A 932 -3.20 36.82 -16.81
N GLU A 933 -2.73 37.40 -15.70
CA GLU A 933 -3.33 38.55 -15.03
C GLU A 933 -3.36 39.85 -15.87
N ARG A 934 -2.29 40.17 -16.62
CA ARG A 934 -2.20 41.38 -17.46
C ARG A 934 -3.19 41.34 -18.62
N HIS A 935 -3.60 40.14 -19.05
CA HIS A 935 -4.66 39.94 -20.03
C HIS A 935 -6.01 39.54 -19.41
N GLY A 936 -6.07 39.16 -18.13
CA GLY A 936 -7.27 38.62 -17.49
C GLY A 936 -7.79 37.34 -18.16
N LEU A 937 -6.90 36.53 -18.75
CA LEU A 937 -7.26 35.25 -19.39
C LEU A 937 -7.14 34.11 -18.38
N THR A 938 -8.19 33.28 -18.25
CA THR A 938 -8.13 32.02 -17.51
C THR A 938 -8.09 30.83 -18.47
N VAL A 939 -7.19 29.87 -18.24
CA VAL A 939 -7.13 28.58 -18.93
C VAL A 939 -7.21 27.46 -17.88
N ALA A 940 -8.15 26.53 -18.02
CA ALA A 940 -8.36 25.44 -17.08
C ALA A 940 -8.56 24.09 -17.80
N ALA A 941 -8.20 22.98 -17.14
CA ALA A 941 -8.60 21.64 -17.56
C ALA A 941 -9.48 20.97 -16.49
N PHE A 942 -10.62 20.43 -16.93
CA PHE A 942 -11.50 19.59 -16.13
C PHE A 942 -11.26 18.13 -16.50
N TRP A 943 -10.85 17.34 -15.51
CA TRP A 943 -10.75 15.90 -15.63
C TRP A 943 -12.15 15.28 -15.69
N SER A 944 -12.52 14.76 -16.86
CA SER A 944 -13.79 14.08 -17.10
C SER A 944 -13.60 13.05 -18.22
N PRO A 945 -12.93 11.91 -17.95
CA PRO A 945 -12.42 11.01 -18.98
C PRO A 945 -13.51 10.40 -19.88
N PHE A 946 -14.76 10.33 -19.40
CA PHE A 946 -15.92 9.88 -20.16
C PHE A 946 -16.89 11.01 -20.54
N LEU A 947 -16.59 12.28 -20.21
CA LEU A 947 -17.44 13.48 -20.35
C LEU A 947 -18.76 13.49 -19.54
N VAL A 948 -19.35 12.32 -19.34
CA VAL A 948 -20.52 12.06 -18.49
C VAL A 948 -20.10 11.62 -17.08
N ARG A 949 -21.04 11.70 -16.13
CA ARG A 949 -20.88 11.13 -14.80
C ARG A 949 -20.48 9.65 -14.91
N ALA A 950 -19.29 9.34 -14.42
CA ALA A 950 -18.73 8.00 -14.37
C ALA A 950 -18.26 7.68 -12.95
N VAL A 951 -18.47 6.44 -12.52
CA VAL A 951 -18.05 5.93 -11.20
C VAL A 951 -17.28 4.64 -11.39
N GLU A 952 -16.08 4.53 -10.82
CA GLU A 952 -15.33 3.28 -10.76
C GLU A 952 -15.99 2.37 -9.72
N THR A 953 -16.50 1.21 -10.14
CA THR A 953 -17.28 0.28 -9.31
C THR A 953 -16.52 -0.97 -8.89
N ASP A 954 -15.44 -1.30 -9.60
CA ASP A 954 -14.49 -2.37 -9.29
C ASP A 954 -13.12 -1.95 -9.88
N PRO A 955 -12.07 -1.67 -9.08
CA PRO A 955 -10.78 -1.21 -9.60
C PRO A 955 -9.97 -2.29 -10.36
N ASP A 956 -10.12 -3.56 -10.02
CA ASP A 956 -9.37 -4.65 -10.64
C ASP A 956 -9.99 -5.04 -12.00
N GLY A 957 -11.31 -4.89 -12.09
CA GLY A 957 -12.12 -5.08 -13.29
C GLY A 957 -12.48 -6.55 -13.55
N PRO A 958 -13.50 -6.84 -14.38
CA PRO A 958 -14.04 -8.20 -14.61
C PRO A 958 -13.04 -9.18 -15.26
N THR A 959 -11.85 -8.71 -15.65
CA THR A 959 -10.78 -9.50 -16.27
C THR A 959 -9.50 -9.56 -15.41
N GLY A 960 -9.49 -8.99 -14.20
CA GLY A 960 -8.31 -8.93 -13.33
C GLY A 960 -7.13 -8.17 -13.94
N SER A 961 -7.41 -7.21 -14.83
CA SER A 961 -6.42 -6.53 -15.68
C SER A 961 -5.96 -5.17 -15.14
N GLY A 962 -6.48 -4.72 -14.00
CA GLY A 962 -6.22 -3.38 -13.45
C GLY A 962 -6.81 -2.25 -14.32
N ALA A 963 -7.74 -2.60 -15.23
CA ALA A 963 -8.39 -1.66 -16.13
C ALA A 963 -9.64 -1.01 -15.50
N GLY A 964 -10.13 -1.53 -14.37
CA GLY A 964 -11.33 -1.07 -13.69
C GLY A 964 -12.65 -1.30 -14.46
N LEU A 965 -13.74 -1.45 -13.72
CA LEU A 965 -15.11 -1.42 -14.22
C LEU A 965 -15.73 -0.04 -13.92
N TRP A 966 -16.38 0.55 -14.92
CA TRP A 966 -16.89 1.91 -14.83
C TRP A 966 -18.41 1.98 -15.10
N SER A 967 -19.17 2.51 -14.16
CA SER A 967 -20.60 2.81 -14.34
C SER A 967 -20.78 4.20 -14.94
N LEU A 968 -21.26 4.28 -16.18
CA LEU A 968 -21.44 5.51 -16.97
C LEU A 968 -22.92 5.89 -17.06
N HIS A 969 -23.28 7.06 -16.55
CA HIS A 969 -24.63 7.63 -16.66
C HIS A 969 -24.71 8.47 -17.95
N LEU A 970 -24.96 7.82 -19.08
CA LEU A 970 -24.72 8.37 -20.43
C LEU A 970 -25.57 9.61 -20.80
N ASP A 971 -26.63 9.88 -20.04
CA ASP A 971 -27.51 11.04 -20.19
C ASP A 971 -27.19 12.21 -19.21
N GLU A 972 -26.25 12.02 -18.29
CA GLU A 972 -25.83 12.97 -17.25
C GLU A 972 -24.41 13.50 -17.52
N PRO A 973 -24.22 14.77 -17.94
CA PRO A 973 -22.88 15.34 -18.06
C PRO A 973 -22.22 15.41 -16.67
N ASP A 974 -20.90 15.20 -16.60
CA ASP A 974 -20.16 15.23 -15.34
C ASP A 974 -20.26 16.60 -14.65
N ALA A 975 -20.77 16.60 -13.42
CA ALA A 975 -21.05 17.79 -12.64
C ALA A 975 -19.81 18.67 -12.41
N GLY A 976 -18.61 18.08 -12.34
CA GLY A 976 -17.36 18.80 -12.08
C GLY A 976 -17.08 19.90 -13.10
N TRP A 977 -17.37 19.66 -14.38
CA TRP A 977 -17.28 20.68 -15.43
C TRP A 977 -18.64 21.27 -15.79
N ALA A 978 -19.72 20.49 -15.76
CA ALA A 978 -21.04 20.93 -16.20
C ALA A 978 -21.63 22.06 -15.33
N ALA A 979 -21.37 22.06 -14.02
CA ALA A 979 -21.73 23.16 -13.13
C ALA A 979 -20.96 24.45 -13.45
N HIS A 980 -19.70 24.32 -13.87
CA HIS A 980 -18.79 25.44 -14.10
C HIS A 980 -18.77 25.98 -15.54
N VAL A 981 -19.32 25.24 -16.52
CA VAL A 981 -19.29 25.58 -17.96
C VAL A 981 -19.87 26.97 -18.27
N GLY A 982 -20.81 27.45 -17.44
CA GLY A 982 -21.37 28.79 -17.53
C GLY A 982 -20.31 29.91 -17.42
N ALA A 983 -19.23 29.68 -16.67
CA ALA A 983 -18.16 30.65 -16.45
C ALA A 983 -17.20 30.81 -17.65
N PHE A 984 -17.18 29.84 -18.58
CA PHE A 984 -16.21 29.76 -19.68
C PHE A 984 -16.74 30.29 -21.01
N ASP A 985 -15.95 31.12 -21.69
CA ASP A 985 -16.26 31.70 -23.00
C ASP A 985 -15.94 30.74 -24.16
N HIS A 986 -14.94 29.88 -23.96
CA HIS A 986 -14.51 28.84 -24.91
C HIS A 986 -14.39 27.49 -24.17
N VAL A 987 -14.93 26.42 -24.75
CA VAL A 987 -14.90 25.07 -24.18
C VAL A 987 -14.44 24.08 -25.23
N VAL A 988 -13.29 23.43 -25.00
CA VAL A 988 -12.71 22.38 -25.85
C VAL A 988 -13.07 21.02 -25.26
N VAL A 989 -13.88 20.24 -25.97
CA VAL A 989 -14.29 18.88 -25.60
C VAL A 989 -13.39 17.88 -26.31
N SER A 990 -12.73 16.99 -25.56
CA SER A 990 -11.75 16.03 -26.08
C SER A 990 -11.66 14.79 -25.19
N ALA A 991 -12.35 13.70 -25.55
CA ALA A 991 -12.22 12.41 -24.87
C ALA A 991 -12.29 11.24 -25.84
N GLY A 992 -11.54 10.18 -25.57
CA GLY A 992 -11.59 8.93 -26.32
C GLY A 992 -10.91 7.75 -25.62
N SER A 993 -9.66 7.90 -25.18
CA SER A 993 -8.81 6.76 -24.79
C SER A 993 -9.32 5.97 -23.58
N TRP A 994 -10.23 6.55 -22.78
CA TRP A 994 -10.85 5.87 -21.63
C TRP A 994 -12.05 4.99 -22.00
N PHE A 995 -12.70 5.21 -23.14
CA PHE A 995 -13.86 4.42 -23.58
C PHE A 995 -13.53 2.96 -23.91
N TYR A 996 -12.25 2.60 -24.02
CA TYR A 996 -11.77 1.23 -24.12
C TYR A 996 -11.86 0.43 -22.80
N ARG A 997 -12.13 1.06 -21.65
CA ARG A 997 -12.28 0.36 -20.36
C ARG A 997 -13.61 -0.40 -20.26
N PRO A 998 -13.65 -1.57 -19.58
CA PRO A 998 -14.90 -2.25 -19.24
C PRO A 998 -15.88 -1.30 -18.55
N SER A 999 -17.13 -1.27 -19.01
CA SER A 999 -18.11 -0.29 -18.51
C SER A 999 -19.56 -0.73 -18.61
N MET A 1000 -20.36 -0.30 -17.62
CA MET A 1000 -21.81 -0.53 -17.51
C MET A 1000 -22.56 0.78 -17.78
N PHE A 1001 -23.67 0.73 -18.51
CA PHE A 1001 -24.34 1.93 -19.06
C PHE A 1001 -25.70 2.17 -18.43
N TYR A 1002 -25.96 3.38 -17.94
CA TYR A 1002 -27.18 3.75 -17.22
C TYR A 1002 -27.93 4.92 -17.87
N ASP A 1003 -29.26 4.87 -17.87
CA ASP A 1003 -30.14 5.96 -18.32
C ASP A 1003 -30.47 7.00 -17.22
N ARG A 1004 -31.21 8.07 -17.55
CA ARG A 1004 -31.68 9.09 -16.57
C ARG A 1004 -32.53 8.56 -15.41
N ARG A 1005 -32.98 7.31 -15.46
CA ARG A 1005 -33.75 6.67 -14.39
C ARG A 1005 -32.89 5.69 -13.59
N GLY A 1006 -31.57 5.70 -13.79
CA GLY A 1006 -30.62 4.79 -13.14
C GLY A 1006 -30.78 3.34 -13.60
N ARG A 1007 -31.46 3.07 -14.72
CA ARG A 1007 -31.64 1.70 -15.23
C ARG A 1007 -30.46 1.30 -16.09
N LEU A 1008 -29.94 0.10 -15.88
CA LEU A 1008 -28.95 -0.52 -16.76
C LEU A 1008 -29.55 -0.70 -18.17
N VAL A 1009 -28.90 -0.14 -19.18
CA VAL A 1009 -29.32 -0.26 -20.60
C VAL A 1009 -28.38 -1.12 -21.45
N GLY A 1010 -27.18 -1.41 -20.95
CA GLY A 1010 -26.18 -2.25 -21.63
C GLY A 1010 -24.79 -2.07 -21.02
N CYS A 1011 -23.76 -2.55 -21.72
CA CYS A 1011 -22.37 -2.44 -21.27
C CYS A 1011 -21.39 -2.48 -22.46
N ASN A 1012 -20.07 -2.43 -22.16
CA ASN A 1012 -18.96 -2.65 -23.08
C ASN A 1012 -17.95 -3.62 -22.44
N THR A 1013 -17.55 -4.64 -23.20
CA THR A 1013 -16.67 -5.75 -22.76
C THR A 1013 -17.32 -6.56 -21.62
N CYS A 1014 -18.53 -7.04 -21.88
CA CYS A 1014 -19.39 -7.67 -20.87
C CYS A 1014 -19.07 -9.15 -20.65
N LEU A 1015 -19.05 -9.61 -19.39
CA LEU A 1015 -18.97 -11.04 -19.02
C LEU A 1015 -20.29 -11.60 -18.45
N SER A 1016 -21.37 -10.80 -18.40
CA SER A 1016 -22.68 -11.22 -17.89
C SER A 1016 -23.61 -11.63 -19.04
N PRO A 1017 -24.19 -12.84 -19.04
CA PRO A 1017 -25.00 -13.34 -20.16
C PRO A 1017 -26.34 -12.62 -20.35
N ASN A 1018 -26.80 -11.88 -19.34
CA ASN A 1018 -28.11 -11.20 -19.35
C ASN A 1018 -28.03 -9.69 -19.64
N VAL A 1019 -26.86 -9.16 -20.00
CA VAL A 1019 -26.69 -7.73 -20.32
C VAL A 1019 -26.15 -7.57 -21.72
N THR A 1020 -26.85 -6.83 -22.56
CA THR A 1020 -26.43 -6.57 -23.95
C THR A 1020 -25.14 -5.75 -23.98
N ASP A 1021 -24.09 -6.29 -24.60
CA ASP A 1021 -22.93 -5.50 -24.99
C ASP A 1021 -23.33 -4.55 -26.12
N LEU A 1022 -23.53 -3.28 -25.78
CA LEU A 1022 -23.82 -2.21 -26.74
C LEU A 1022 -22.53 -1.61 -27.32
N THR A 1023 -21.36 -2.08 -26.86
CA THR A 1023 -20.00 -1.65 -27.19
C THR A 1023 -19.71 -0.19 -26.84
N LEU A 1024 -18.42 0.17 -26.82
CA LEU A 1024 -17.98 1.55 -26.59
C LEU A 1024 -18.51 2.55 -27.63
N ARG A 1025 -18.96 2.07 -28.82
CA ARG A 1025 -19.62 2.90 -29.83
C ARG A 1025 -20.91 3.55 -29.29
N TYR A 1026 -21.68 2.83 -28.47
CA TYR A 1026 -22.92 3.35 -27.89
C TYR A 1026 -22.63 4.39 -26.81
N SER A 1027 -21.72 4.09 -25.87
CA SER A 1027 -21.39 5.01 -24.78
C SER A 1027 -20.69 6.28 -25.27
N LEU A 1028 -19.73 6.18 -26.20
CA LEU A 1028 -19.09 7.36 -26.79
C LEU A 1028 -20.13 8.29 -27.44
N ARG A 1029 -21.03 7.72 -28.25
CA ARG A 1029 -22.08 8.49 -28.94
C ARG A 1029 -22.98 9.21 -27.95
N MET A 1030 -23.50 8.51 -26.94
CA MET A 1030 -24.39 9.11 -25.95
C MET A 1030 -23.67 10.12 -25.04
N ALA A 1031 -22.41 9.85 -24.67
CA ALA A 1031 -21.60 10.76 -23.88
C ALA A 1031 -21.32 12.09 -24.62
N PHE A 1032 -20.87 12.04 -25.88
CA PHE A 1032 -20.70 13.25 -26.70
C PHE A 1032 -22.05 13.97 -26.90
N ARG A 1033 -23.14 13.26 -27.17
CA ARG A 1033 -24.50 13.83 -27.30
C ARG A 1033 -24.97 14.56 -26.04
N SER A 1034 -24.58 14.10 -24.85
CA SER A 1034 -24.91 14.71 -23.56
C SER A 1034 -23.98 15.89 -23.23
N ALA A 1035 -22.68 15.73 -23.43
CA ALA A 1035 -21.69 16.78 -23.19
C ALA A 1035 -21.87 17.99 -24.13
N LEU A 1036 -22.04 17.75 -25.44
CA LEU A 1036 -22.26 18.83 -26.40
C LEU A 1036 -23.58 19.57 -26.18
N ARG A 1037 -24.60 18.86 -25.67
CA ARG A 1037 -25.85 19.50 -25.22
C ARG A 1037 -25.57 20.46 -24.06
N ALA A 1038 -24.94 19.98 -22.99
CA ALA A 1038 -24.67 20.78 -21.79
C ALA A 1038 -23.77 22.01 -22.08
N ALA A 1039 -22.69 21.82 -22.85
CA ALA A 1039 -21.81 22.91 -23.26
C ALA A 1039 -22.52 23.98 -24.12
N ALA A 1040 -23.47 23.56 -24.97
CA ALA A 1040 -24.26 24.45 -25.80
C ALA A 1040 -25.41 25.16 -25.05
N THR A 1041 -25.92 24.61 -23.95
CA THR A 1041 -27.06 25.16 -23.19
C THR A 1041 -26.69 26.11 -22.05
N GLY A 1042 -25.42 26.19 -21.64
CA GLY A 1042 -24.99 27.17 -20.63
C GLY A 1042 -25.25 28.62 -21.08
N GLY A 1043 -25.71 29.49 -20.18
CA GLY A 1043 -26.08 30.87 -20.53
C GLY A 1043 -24.96 31.70 -21.17
N ALA A 1044 -25.35 32.68 -21.99
CA ALA A 1044 -24.43 33.66 -22.60
C ALA A 1044 -24.06 34.75 -21.59
N ARG A 1045 -22.76 34.96 -21.35
CA ARG A 1045 -22.27 35.96 -20.38
C ARG A 1045 -22.48 37.37 -20.94
N ARG A 1046 -23.35 38.16 -20.31
CA ARG A 1046 -23.49 39.60 -20.60
C ARG A 1046 -22.27 40.35 -20.06
N ARG A 1047 -21.59 41.11 -20.92
CA ARG A 1047 -20.42 41.94 -20.54
C ARG A 1047 -20.42 43.22 -21.36
N GLY A 1048 -20.46 44.38 -20.70
CA GLY A 1048 -20.48 45.69 -21.38
C GLY A 1048 -21.66 45.85 -22.36
N GLY A 1049 -22.86 45.44 -21.96
CA GLY A 1049 -24.09 45.57 -22.77
C GLY A 1049 -24.23 44.58 -23.94
N ARG A 1050 -23.14 44.05 -24.50
CA ARG A 1050 -23.18 42.98 -25.53
C ARG A 1050 -23.20 41.59 -24.88
N ALA A 1051 -23.90 40.65 -25.53
CA ALA A 1051 -23.93 39.25 -25.13
C ALA A 1051 -22.88 38.46 -25.93
N ALA A 1052 -21.86 37.93 -25.26
CA ALA A 1052 -20.87 37.08 -25.92
C ALA A 1052 -21.42 35.64 -26.06
N ARG A 1053 -21.36 35.09 -27.28
CA ARG A 1053 -21.80 33.73 -27.60
C ARG A 1053 -20.65 32.76 -27.28
N ARG A 1054 -20.83 31.85 -26.32
CA ARG A 1054 -19.83 30.80 -25.99
C ARG A 1054 -19.42 30.05 -27.26
N THR A 1055 -18.14 29.73 -27.39
CA THR A 1055 -17.64 28.82 -28.42
C THR A 1055 -17.43 27.43 -27.81
N VAL A 1056 -17.94 26.39 -28.46
CA VAL A 1056 -17.73 24.99 -28.08
C VAL A 1056 -17.00 24.31 -29.23
N ILE A 1057 -15.86 23.72 -28.94
CA ILE A 1057 -14.93 23.15 -29.90
C ILE A 1057 -14.83 21.66 -29.61
N VAL A 1058 -15.03 20.82 -30.63
CA VAL A 1058 -14.74 19.38 -30.53
C VAL A 1058 -13.38 19.13 -31.14
N ARG A 1059 -12.45 18.58 -30.35
CA ARG A 1059 -11.26 17.92 -30.89
C ARG A 1059 -11.62 16.47 -31.13
N THR A 1060 -11.36 15.97 -32.33
CA THR A 1060 -11.51 14.54 -32.63
C THR A 1060 -10.41 13.70 -31.95
N ILE A 1061 -10.50 12.37 -32.03
CA ILE A 1061 -9.52 11.48 -31.41
C ILE A 1061 -8.09 11.77 -31.87
N SER A 1062 -7.15 11.50 -30.97
CA SER A 1062 -5.76 11.26 -31.32
C SER A 1062 -5.54 9.76 -31.19
N PRO A 1063 -5.09 9.05 -32.24
CA PRO A 1063 -4.81 7.62 -32.15
C PRO A 1063 -3.61 7.33 -31.27
N SER A 1064 -3.42 6.04 -30.95
CA SER A 1064 -2.23 5.54 -30.24
C SER A 1064 -1.31 4.77 -31.19
N HIS A 1065 -0.01 5.04 -31.16
CA HIS A 1065 0.93 4.48 -32.14
C HIS A 1065 1.78 3.33 -31.57
N TYR A 1066 1.13 2.26 -31.11
CA TYR A 1066 1.82 1.05 -30.65
C TYR A 1066 2.25 0.17 -31.84
N GLU A 1067 3.56 -0.05 -31.98
CA GLU A 1067 4.14 -1.03 -32.90
C GLU A 1067 4.65 -2.27 -32.13
N ASN A 1068 4.69 -3.43 -32.80
CA ASN A 1068 5.20 -4.71 -32.30
C ASN A 1068 4.55 -5.24 -31.00
N GLY A 1069 3.38 -4.73 -30.61
CA GLY A 1069 2.64 -5.15 -29.43
C GLY A 1069 1.52 -4.19 -29.06
N THR A 1070 0.98 -4.35 -27.86
CA THR A 1070 -0.05 -3.46 -27.27
C THR A 1070 0.49 -2.72 -26.04
N TRP A 1071 -0.28 -1.77 -25.51
CA TRP A 1071 0.04 -1.02 -24.27
C TRP A 1071 0.37 -1.91 -23.06
N ASN A 1072 -0.20 -3.12 -23.01
CA ASN A 1072 0.03 -4.16 -22.01
C ASN A 1072 0.82 -5.38 -22.54
N GLY A 1073 1.24 -5.36 -23.81
CA GLY A 1073 1.84 -6.48 -24.53
C GLY A 1073 3.12 -6.07 -25.25
N HIS A 1074 4.03 -5.40 -24.53
CA HIS A 1074 5.36 -4.96 -25.00
C HIS A 1074 5.42 -4.02 -26.22
N GLY A 1075 4.31 -3.42 -26.65
CA GLY A 1075 4.29 -2.48 -27.78
C GLY A 1075 5.00 -1.16 -27.46
N ASP A 1076 5.56 -0.50 -28.48
CA ASP A 1076 6.28 0.77 -28.36
C ASP A 1076 6.15 1.65 -29.62
N CYS A 1077 6.51 2.92 -29.50
CA CYS A 1077 6.45 3.98 -30.51
C CYS A 1077 7.87 4.49 -30.78
N VAL A 1078 8.70 3.64 -31.37
CA VAL A 1078 10.16 3.89 -31.52
C VAL A 1078 10.53 4.74 -32.75
N ARG A 1079 9.54 5.21 -33.52
CA ARG A 1079 9.77 6.03 -34.71
C ARG A 1079 10.33 7.40 -34.34
N THR A 1080 11.27 7.87 -35.15
CA THR A 1080 11.96 9.17 -34.96
C THR A 1080 11.57 10.20 -36.04
N ARG A 1081 10.58 9.86 -36.88
CA ARG A 1081 10.03 10.67 -37.97
C ARG A 1081 8.53 10.41 -38.14
N PRO A 1082 7.75 11.39 -38.63
CA PRO A 1082 6.35 11.19 -39.02
C PRO A 1082 6.15 10.01 -39.97
N ALA A 1083 4.99 9.37 -39.87
CA ALA A 1083 4.49 8.46 -40.89
C ALA A 1083 3.99 9.28 -42.09
N ARG A 1084 4.16 8.77 -43.32
CA ARG A 1084 3.57 9.37 -44.51
C ARG A 1084 2.05 9.28 -44.46
N ARG A 1085 1.37 10.14 -45.22
CA ARG A 1085 -0.09 10.07 -45.40
C ARG A 1085 -0.48 8.69 -45.96
N GLY A 1086 -1.33 7.96 -45.25
CA GLY A 1086 -1.72 6.58 -45.57
C GLY A 1086 -0.73 5.48 -45.16
N GLU A 1087 0.40 5.81 -44.52
CA GLU A 1087 1.32 4.82 -43.94
C GLU A 1087 0.86 4.33 -42.56
N TRP A 1088 0.17 5.19 -41.79
CA TRP A 1088 -0.50 4.80 -40.55
C TRP A 1088 -2.00 4.68 -40.75
N GLU A 1089 -2.51 3.45 -40.68
CA GLU A 1089 -3.93 3.14 -40.78
C GLU A 1089 -4.57 3.10 -39.39
N LEU A 1090 -5.56 3.99 -39.16
CA LEU A 1090 -6.39 3.96 -37.95
C LEU A 1090 -7.07 2.59 -37.81
N ASN A 1091 -7.12 2.04 -36.60
CA ASN A 1091 -7.83 0.78 -36.38
C ASN A 1091 -9.35 0.97 -36.52
N ALA A 1092 -10.09 -0.13 -36.70
CA ALA A 1092 -11.53 -0.08 -36.96
C ALA A 1092 -12.32 0.67 -35.88
N MET A 1093 -11.89 0.56 -34.61
CA MET A 1093 -12.52 1.28 -33.51
C MET A 1093 -12.18 2.78 -33.54
N GLU A 1094 -10.93 3.15 -33.78
CA GLU A 1094 -10.53 4.56 -33.96
C GLU A 1094 -11.33 5.24 -35.07
N LYS A 1095 -11.52 4.56 -36.22
CA LYS A 1095 -12.37 5.03 -37.33
C LYS A 1095 -13.83 5.23 -36.91
N ASP A 1096 -14.38 4.35 -36.07
CA ASP A 1096 -15.72 4.53 -35.50
C ASP A 1096 -15.79 5.69 -34.51
N MET A 1097 -14.78 5.86 -33.65
CA MET A 1097 -14.74 6.92 -32.64
C MET A 1097 -14.65 8.30 -33.29
N HIS A 1098 -13.80 8.46 -34.31
CA HIS A 1098 -13.73 9.67 -35.14
C HIS A 1098 -15.08 9.98 -35.77
N ARG A 1099 -15.68 9.02 -36.49
CA ARG A 1099 -16.97 9.19 -37.15
C ARG A 1099 -18.09 9.59 -36.17
N ILE A 1100 -18.18 8.93 -35.01
CA ILE A 1100 -19.15 9.25 -33.96
C ILE A 1100 -18.98 10.68 -33.43
N GLN A 1101 -17.75 11.15 -33.22
CA GLN A 1101 -17.48 12.51 -32.77
C GLN A 1101 -17.89 13.55 -33.82
N VAL A 1102 -17.61 13.31 -35.10
CA VAL A 1102 -18.02 14.18 -36.21
C VAL A 1102 -19.54 14.20 -36.39
N GLU A 1103 -20.20 13.04 -36.29
CA GLU A 1103 -21.67 12.91 -36.37
C GLU A 1103 -22.38 13.66 -35.24
N GLU A 1104 -22.01 13.43 -33.97
CA GLU A 1104 -22.66 14.10 -32.84
C GLU A 1104 -22.30 15.58 -32.75
N PHE A 1105 -21.11 15.98 -33.22
CA PHE A 1105 -20.79 17.39 -33.50
C PHE A 1105 -21.76 18.00 -34.52
N ALA A 1106 -21.96 17.36 -35.67
CA ALA A 1106 -22.87 17.85 -36.70
C ALA A 1106 -24.33 17.91 -36.21
N ALA A 1107 -24.76 16.91 -35.44
CA ALA A 1107 -26.08 16.88 -34.80
C ALA A 1107 -26.28 18.00 -33.76
N ALA A 1108 -25.23 18.38 -33.03
CA ALA A 1108 -25.24 19.54 -32.14
C ALA A 1108 -25.26 20.87 -32.94
N ALA A 1109 -24.39 21.01 -33.96
CA ALA A 1109 -24.26 22.21 -34.78
C ALA A 1109 -25.52 22.54 -35.62
N ARG A 1110 -26.32 21.54 -35.99
CA ARG A 1110 -27.62 21.72 -36.66
C ARG A 1110 -28.67 22.44 -35.79
N LYS A 1111 -28.54 22.46 -34.46
CA LYS A 1111 -29.53 23.05 -33.54
C LYS A 1111 -29.40 24.58 -33.46
N ARG A 1112 -30.10 25.29 -34.34
CA ARG A 1112 -30.11 26.76 -34.43
C ARG A 1112 -31.18 27.39 -33.52
N GLY A 1113 -30.80 28.40 -32.75
CA GLY A 1113 -31.71 29.20 -31.91
C GLY A 1113 -31.07 30.50 -31.42
N LYS A 1114 -31.88 31.50 -31.04
CA LYS A 1114 -31.37 32.77 -30.48
C LYS A 1114 -30.62 32.48 -29.17
N GLY A 1115 -29.30 32.70 -29.16
CA GLY A 1115 -28.43 32.47 -27.99
C GLY A 1115 -27.63 31.16 -27.97
N ALA A 1116 -27.87 30.22 -28.91
CA ALA A 1116 -27.12 28.96 -28.99
C ALA A 1116 -25.61 29.17 -29.20
N ALA A 1117 -24.76 28.27 -28.70
CA ALA A 1117 -23.30 28.37 -28.80
C ALA A 1117 -22.72 28.30 -30.24
N ARG A 1118 -21.50 28.84 -30.43
CA ARG A 1118 -20.70 28.68 -31.65
C ARG A 1118 -20.00 27.33 -31.60
N MET A 1119 -20.62 26.33 -32.24
CA MET A 1119 -20.01 25.01 -32.44
C MET A 1119 -18.87 25.12 -33.48
N MET A 1120 -17.72 24.51 -33.21
CA MET A 1120 -16.61 24.33 -34.16
C MET A 1120 -16.01 22.92 -34.03
N LEU A 1121 -15.56 22.35 -35.15
CA LEU A 1121 -14.83 21.08 -35.19
C LEU A 1121 -13.36 21.36 -35.43
N MET A 1122 -12.48 20.68 -34.69
CA MET A 1122 -11.04 20.69 -34.84
C MET A 1122 -10.61 19.26 -35.15
N ASP A 1123 -10.62 18.88 -36.44
CA ASP A 1123 -10.44 17.49 -36.84
C ASP A 1123 -8.96 17.06 -36.87
N ALA A 1124 -8.34 17.04 -35.70
CA ALA A 1124 -6.92 16.78 -35.55
C ALA A 1124 -6.51 15.33 -35.91
N THR A 1125 -7.45 14.39 -36.10
CA THR A 1125 -7.15 12.95 -36.20
C THR A 1125 -6.15 12.63 -37.32
N GLU A 1126 -6.30 13.18 -38.53
CA GLU A 1126 -5.39 12.90 -39.65
C GLU A 1126 -3.98 13.47 -39.43
N ALA A 1127 -3.89 14.65 -38.81
CA ALA A 1127 -2.61 15.24 -38.43
C ALA A 1127 -1.92 14.44 -37.32
N MET A 1128 -2.66 13.96 -36.31
CA MET A 1128 -2.08 13.19 -35.20
C MET A 1128 -1.72 11.75 -35.60
N ALA A 1129 -2.49 11.12 -36.51
CA ALA A 1129 -2.18 9.80 -37.08
C ALA A 1129 -0.87 9.74 -37.88
N GLN A 1130 -0.39 10.89 -38.38
CA GLN A 1130 0.90 10.97 -39.05
C GLN A 1130 2.08 11.09 -38.07
N ARG A 1131 1.87 11.09 -36.74
CA ARG A 1131 2.91 11.45 -35.74
C ARG A 1131 3.27 10.36 -34.72
N PRO A 1132 3.58 9.11 -35.12
CA PRO A 1132 4.09 8.10 -34.19
C PRO A 1132 5.38 8.54 -33.48
N ASP A 1133 6.10 9.52 -34.03
CA ASP A 1133 7.34 10.06 -33.49
C ASP A 1133 7.19 11.08 -32.35
N ALA A 1134 6.02 11.71 -32.15
CA ALA A 1134 5.88 12.75 -31.12
C ALA A 1134 5.35 12.24 -29.76
N HIS A 1135 5.30 10.92 -29.57
CA HIS A 1135 4.97 10.27 -28.30
C HIS A 1135 6.15 10.25 -27.31
N PRO A 1136 5.90 10.25 -25.98
CA PRO A 1136 6.96 10.04 -24.99
C PRO A 1136 7.61 8.66 -25.04
N SER A 1137 6.93 7.58 -25.45
CA SER A 1137 7.47 6.21 -25.38
C SER A 1137 7.98 5.93 -23.94
N LYS A 1138 9.27 5.67 -23.75
CA LYS A 1138 9.95 5.56 -22.44
C LYS A 1138 10.25 6.92 -21.80
N TYR A 1139 10.42 7.99 -22.59
CA TYR A 1139 10.91 9.33 -22.21
C TYR A 1139 9.90 10.18 -21.41
N ARG A 1140 9.27 9.58 -20.38
CA ARG A 1140 8.30 10.21 -19.47
C ARG A 1140 8.69 10.16 -17.98
N LEU A 1141 9.94 9.76 -17.68
CA LEU A 1141 10.58 9.75 -16.37
C LEU A 1141 12.10 10.02 -16.53
N TRP A 1142 12.77 10.52 -15.48
CA TRP A 1142 14.17 11.00 -15.55
C TRP A 1142 15.20 9.89 -15.75
N GLN A 1143 15.82 9.83 -16.94
CA GLN A 1143 16.79 8.80 -17.40
C GLN A 1143 16.11 7.48 -17.85
N PRO A 1144 15.27 7.48 -18.89
CA PRO A 1144 14.27 6.44 -19.13
C PRO A 1144 14.81 5.07 -19.61
N ASP A 1145 16.05 5.00 -20.10
CA ASP A 1145 16.71 3.71 -20.43
C ASP A 1145 16.93 2.82 -19.20
N LYS A 1146 17.01 3.44 -18.02
CA LYS A 1146 17.02 2.77 -16.71
C LYS A 1146 15.80 1.88 -16.48
N PHE A 1147 14.70 2.15 -17.20
CA PHE A 1147 13.38 1.65 -16.82
C PHE A 1147 12.78 0.66 -17.79
N LYS A 1148 12.07 -0.26 -17.17
CA LYS A 1148 10.90 -0.91 -17.75
C LYS A 1148 9.66 -0.02 -17.65
N VAL A 1149 9.74 1.20 -18.22
CA VAL A 1149 8.59 2.09 -18.31
C VAL A 1149 7.59 1.40 -19.24
N SER A 1150 6.34 1.27 -18.79
CA SER A 1150 5.20 1.11 -19.71
C SER A 1150 5.31 2.22 -20.78
N ARG A 1151 5.34 1.84 -22.05
CA ARG A 1151 5.61 2.76 -23.16
C ARG A 1151 4.39 3.61 -23.44
N ASP A 1152 4.55 4.91 -23.38
CA ASP A 1152 3.46 5.88 -23.54
C ASP A 1152 3.35 6.31 -25.00
N CYS A 1153 2.56 5.54 -25.74
CA CYS A 1153 2.23 5.79 -27.15
C CYS A 1153 0.81 6.34 -27.27
N VAL A 1154 0.36 7.08 -26.26
CA VAL A 1154 -0.96 7.71 -26.19
C VAL A 1154 -0.81 9.22 -25.99
N HIS A 1155 -0.02 9.64 -24.99
CA HIS A 1155 0.28 11.05 -24.72
C HIS A 1155 1.35 11.60 -25.65
N TRP A 1156 1.62 12.90 -25.57
CA TRP A 1156 2.43 13.64 -26.53
C TRP A 1156 3.50 14.47 -25.83
N CYS A 1157 4.72 14.41 -26.35
CA CYS A 1157 5.83 15.25 -25.92
C CYS A 1157 5.46 16.74 -26.09
N LEU A 1158 5.89 17.55 -25.12
CA LEU A 1158 5.75 19.00 -25.11
C LEU A 1158 7.15 19.63 -24.99
N PRO A 1159 7.58 20.52 -25.89
CA PRO A 1159 6.93 20.85 -27.18
C PRO A 1159 6.85 19.65 -28.12
N GLY A 1160 5.93 19.68 -29.10
CA GLY A 1160 5.66 18.56 -30.01
C GLY A 1160 4.32 18.69 -30.76
N ALA A 1161 3.74 17.57 -31.21
CA ALA A 1161 2.56 17.58 -32.09
C ALA A 1161 1.30 18.25 -31.49
N MET A 1162 1.17 18.29 -30.15
CA MET A 1162 0.09 19.03 -29.48
C MET A 1162 0.20 20.55 -29.66
N ASP A 1163 1.37 21.09 -29.99
CA ASP A 1163 1.52 22.51 -30.32
C ASP A 1163 0.82 22.83 -31.66
N ALA A 1164 0.84 21.92 -32.64
CA ALA A 1164 0.08 22.09 -33.88
C ALA A 1164 -1.44 21.99 -33.68
N CYS A 1165 -1.91 21.19 -32.70
CA CYS A 1165 -3.32 21.26 -32.26
C CYS A 1165 -3.67 22.65 -31.71
N ASN A 1166 -2.69 23.38 -31.16
CA ASN A 1166 -2.86 24.76 -30.71
C ASN A 1166 -2.63 25.80 -31.82
N ASP A 1167 -1.80 25.55 -32.83
CA ASP A 1167 -1.78 26.33 -34.08
C ASP A 1167 -3.16 26.28 -34.77
N MET A 1168 -3.75 25.08 -34.88
CA MET A 1168 -5.12 24.89 -35.38
C MET A 1168 -6.14 25.68 -34.54
N LEU A 1169 -6.09 25.57 -33.20
CA LEU A 1169 -6.96 26.31 -32.28
C LEU A 1169 -6.80 27.83 -32.42
N PHE A 1170 -5.57 28.32 -32.58
CA PHE A 1170 -5.26 29.73 -32.86
C PHE A 1170 -5.85 30.18 -34.19
N HIS A 1171 -5.67 29.38 -35.26
CA HIS A 1171 -6.22 29.69 -36.58
C HIS A 1171 -7.76 29.72 -36.57
N MET A 1172 -8.41 28.76 -35.91
CA MET A 1172 -9.87 28.68 -35.77
C MET A 1172 -10.48 29.88 -35.01
N LEU A 1173 -9.75 30.47 -34.07
CA LEU A 1173 -10.23 31.53 -33.19
C LEU A 1173 -9.78 32.94 -33.59
N ILE A 1174 -8.65 33.08 -34.29
CA ILE A 1174 -7.92 34.34 -34.50
C ILE A 1174 -7.35 34.46 -35.94
N GLY A 1175 -7.49 33.43 -36.77
CA GLY A 1175 -7.07 33.45 -38.17
C GLY A 1175 -7.84 34.49 -38.97
N GLU A 1176 -7.14 35.47 -39.53
CA GLU A 1176 -7.71 36.45 -40.46
C GLU A 1176 -7.76 35.85 -41.86
N HIS A 1177 -8.82 35.10 -42.18
CA HIS A 1177 -9.48 35.21 -43.49
C HIS A 1177 -10.94 34.72 -43.44
N ILE A 1178 -11.75 35.41 -44.23
CA ILE A 1178 -13.20 35.34 -44.35
C ILE A 1178 -13.72 33.92 -44.63
N PHE A 1179 -14.68 33.44 -43.83
CA PHE A 1179 -15.81 32.64 -44.32
C PHE A 1179 -17.09 32.86 -43.48
N THR A 1180 -17.70 34.02 -43.64
CA THR A 1180 -19.11 34.23 -43.27
C THR A 1180 -20.01 33.70 -44.39
N LEU A 1181 -20.29 32.39 -44.40
CA LEU A 1181 -21.35 31.83 -45.23
C LEU A 1181 -22.57 31.44 -44.39
N SER A 1182 -23.70 32.02 -44.78
CA SER A 1182 -25.05 31.53 -44.45
C SER A 1182 -25.40 30.36 -45.40
N HIS A 1183 -26.63 29.82 -45.28
CA HIS A 1183 -27.13 28.63 -46.01
C HIS A 1183 -26.49 27.31 -45.48
N LYS A 1184 -27.16 26.15 -45.44
CA LYS A 1184 -27.89 25.35 -46.46
C LYS A 1184 -26.92 24.96 -47.60
N THR A 1185 -26.74 23.67 -47.93
CA THR A 1185 -27.66 22.52 -47.79
C THR A 1185 -26.90 21.21 -47.47
N ASP A 1186 -27.67 20.11 -47.33
CA ASP A 1186 -27.35 18.68 -47.51
C ASP A 1186 -26.15 17.98 -46.83
N LEU A 1187 -26.48 16.83 -46.25
CA LEU A 1187 -25.57 15.78 -45.77
C LEU A 1187 -26.32 14.45 -45.91
N THR A 1188 -26.29 13.89 -47.12
CA THR A 1188 -26.91 12.60 -47.49
C THR A 1188 -26.01 11.82 -48.43
N ALA A 1189 -24.90 11.30 -47.90
CA ALA A 1189 -24.07 10.27 -48.55
C ALA A 1189 -23.25 9.52 -47.48
N VAL A 1190 -23.67 8.28 -47.19
CA VAL A 1190 -22.99 7.24 -46.38
C VAL A 1190 -22.44 7.68 -45.03
#